data_AF-A0A350QN98-F1
#
_entry.id   AF-A0A350QN98-F1
#
_cell.length_a   1.000
_cell.length_b   1.000
_cell.length_c   1.000
_cell.angle_alpha   90.00
_cell.angle_beta   90.00
_cell.angle_gamma   90.00
#
_symmetry.space_group_name_H-M   'P 1'
#
loop_
_entity.id
_entity.type
_entity.pdbx_description
1 polymer ?
#
loop_
_entity_poly.entity_id
_entity_poly.type
_entity_poly.pdbx_seq_one_letter_code
_entity_poly.pdbx_strand_id
1 'polypeptide(L)'
;MAEPTHPEFNDTGHESDELKVSAISESVEEPVEAQVEEGAGNSTNDVMDLIASVEDQLEKMKSAQVNRSSEIHTLECRREELSKQEQEIHRESERLEALEDELETRLRTLVEREEKCAERAESMELMRGALESDSEDMKRREDELADLMAGFEEDKNEIVLEHGRLAGERAELEQARLDFGVEADRLKFELESALQAVADTESIRTSLEQQADDLREQHDRMMRDIEETNSRADSFKKEAESLKSSTLELASELESAAGVIDRLESERLALAGELQTCRSERDDSHESARMAIQERDEIKANLDLAMVRLQGLAKAVADQAAQFDEGALAISPCRELEDRMVTLSRELEEAHDQLNRASGGVGDADEDELLRSQAEVAGLMTDLDSCISLAEHEATIKELKQRIDDASAGDSGIADAEILEKLDEARCEIDTLETHARACEERIAEKERHLAELQSRNEVLESAVSSDQEGVCSDAQLLRDQAKRLSAFASHLQLRRVRLRKMRRILSERAGSPTSHVESSIESERLIRVEQEDMVRRRHEMAELESRMMRRWACHTTAGTVVKISILLVIIATACWFGTRWFAPGMVSSTALVRAHPITGGTLDDATAKSWNEWHKGLLSDDLFVKAVFNRFQSTSLGAPSLDASSAMLGDKLVVTEVEPGMLQIRLNGRTPRETQRLLESVVATLSSESQRQLARRGDGARVDIVTSDGSIVTNDPIPVSSGQFQTAGLAFGGSVAALGLFGAGVYAMLRRSRRIFDENIGIDSSSID
;
A
#
# COMPACT_ATOMS: atom_id res chain seq x y z
N MET A 1 39.76 -3.12 -58.57
CA MET A 1 40.03 -2.42 -59.84
C MET A 1 41.52 -2.12 -59.90
N ALA A 2 42.28 -3.01 -60.52
CA ALA A 2 43.61 -2.82 -61.13
C ALA A 2 43.96 -4.16 -61.81
N GLU A 3 44.48 -4.08 -63.04
CA GLU A 3 44.66 -5.14 -64.03
C GLU A 3 45.75 -6.17 -63.68
N PRO A 4 45.67 -7.42 -64.17
CA PRO A 4 46.82 -8.29 -64.35
C PRO A 4 47.21 -8.37 -65.83
N THR A 5 48.47 -8.03 -66.13
CA THR A 5 49.11 -8.20 -67.43
C THR A 5 49.66 -9.62 -67.58
N HIS A 6 49.13 -10.35 -68.56
CA HIS A 6 49.76 -11.53 -69.16
C HIS A 6 51.01 -11.14 -69.98
N PRO A 7 51.94 -12.09 -70.16
CA PRO A 7 52.60 -12.21 -71.45
C PRO A 7 52.36 -13.59 -72.08
N GLU A 8 52.01 -13.52 -73.35
CA GLU A 8 51.68 -14.58 -74.29
C GLU A 8 52.79 -14.60 -75.36
N PHE A 9 53.05 -15.79 -75.94
CA PHE A 9 53.75 -16.05 -77.21
C PHE A 9 55.25 -15.74 -77.36
N ASN A 10 56.06 -16.80 -77.51
CA ASN A 10 56.60 -17.09 -78.85
C ASN A 10 56.88 -18.59 -79.01
N ASP A 11 56.00 -19.22 -79.77
CA ASP A 11 56.04 -20.59 -80.24
C ASP A 11 56.39 -20.52 -81.74
N THR A 12 57.53 -21.10 -82.12
CA THR A 12 57.82 -21.40 -83.53
C THR A 12 58.31 -22.83 -83.62
N GLY A 13 57.37 -23.70 -84.01
CA GLY A 13 57.61 -25.07 -84.47
C GLY A 13 58.59 -25.14 -85.65
N HIS A 14 59.32 -26.25 -85.77
CA HIS A 14 58.98 -27.51 -86.48
C HIS A 14 59.38 -27.50 -87.96
N GLU A 15 60.34 -28.36 -88.31
CA GLU A 15 60.54 -29.12 -89.58
C GLU A 15 61.97 -29.71 -89.49
N SER A 16 62.24 -31.02 -89.29
CA SER A 16 61.94 -32.24 -90.08
C SER A 16 62.51 -32.23 -91.49
N ASP A 17 63.63 -32.97 -91.70
CA ASP A 17 64.00 -33.76 -92.91
C ASP A 17 65.43 -34.31 -92.69
N GLU A 18 65.66 -35.60 -92.43
CA GLU A 18 65.69 -36.77 -93.34
C GLU A 18 66.60 -36.69 -94.60
N LEU A 19 67.61 -37.59 -94.60
CA LEU A 19 68.18 -38.37 -95.72
C LEU A 19 69.23 -37.77 -96.70
N LYS A 20 70.42 -38.44 -96.74
CA LYS A 20 71.22 -38.98 -97.89
C LYS A 20 72.73 -38.86 -97.61
N VAL A 21 73.52 -39.92 -97.43
CA VAL A 21 74.02 -40.96 -98.36
C VAL A 21 74.71 -40.40 -99.62
N SER A 22 76.05 -40.55 -99.68
CA SER A 22 76.93 -40.63 -100.88
C SER A 22 78.38 -40.70 -100.36
N ALA A 23 79.12 -41.81 -100.25
CA ALA A 23 79.50 -42.84 -101.22
C ALA A 23 80.14 -42.27 -102.50
N ILE A 24 81.48 -42.13 -102.53
CA ILE A 24 82.28 -42.11 -103.76
C ILE A 24 83.53 -43.00 -103.54
N SER A 25 83.58 -44.08 -104.31
CA SER A 25 84.73 -44.95 -104.57
C SER A 25 84.92 -45.01 -106.09
N GLU A 26 86.16 -44.92 -106.58
CA GLU A 26 86.67 -45.40 -107.90
C GLU A 26 88.17 -45.01 -107.92
N SER A 27 89.22 -45.85 -107.85
CA SER A 27 89.70 -47.05 -108.59
C SER A 27 90.14 -46.82 -110.04
N VAL A 28 91.18 -47.57 -110.48
CA VAL A 28 91.67 -47.87 -111.88
C VAL A 28 92.92 -47.05 -112.31
N GLU A 29 94.05 -47.54 -112.88
CA GLU A 29 94.62 -48.85 -113.31
C GLU A 29 96.14 -48.65 -113.67
N GLU A 30 96.93 -49.73 -113.68
CA GLU A 30 98.29 -49.96 -114.29
C GLU A 30 98.17 -50.31 -115.82
N PRO A 31 99.15 -50.90 -116.58
CA PRO A 31 100.61 -50.72 -116.85
C PRO A 31 100.95 -50.73 -118.40
N VAL A 32 102.23 -50.96 -118.81
CA VAL A 32 102.73 -51.84 -119.96
C VAL A 32 104.01 -51.35 -120.71
N GLU A 33 105.04 -52.23 -120.63
CA GLU A 33 106.10 -52.77 -121.55
C GLU A 33 106.74 -52.08 -122.80
N ALA A 34 108.00 -52.53 -123.03
CA ALA A 34 108.64 -53.02 -124.29
C ALA A 34 109.72 -52.14 -124.97
N GLN A 35 110.77 -52.60 -125.67
CA GLN A 35 111.68 -53.78 -125.72
C GLN A 35 112.68 -53.53 -126.92
N VAL A 36 113.75 -54.35 -127.09
CA VAL A 36 114.41 -54.76 -128.40
C VAL A 36 115.36 -53.75 -129.11
N GLU A 37 116.50 -54.02 -129.81
CA GLU A 37 117.38 -55.17 -130.21
C GLU A 37 118.66 -54.57 -130.88
N GLU A 38 119.89 -55.14 -130.76
CA GLU A 38 120.66 -56.05 -131.67
C GLU A 38 121.21 -55.57 -133.05
N GLY A 39 122.44 -56.05 -133.38
CA GLY A 39 122.93 -56.37 -134.74
C GLY A 39 124.11 -55.52 -135.31
N ALA A 40 125.38 -55.98 -135.35
CA ALA A 40 126.06 -56.83 -136.37
C ALA A 40 126.25 -56.14 -137.76
N GLY A 41 127.38 -56.17 -138.51
CA GLY A 41 128.69 -56.84 -138.49
C GLY A 41 129.52 -56.54 -139.77
N ASN A 42 130.62 -57.28 -140.00
CA ASN A 42 131.46 -57.46 -141.22
C ASN A 42 132.46 -56.35 -141.66
N SER A 43 133.64 -56.60 -142.27
CA SER A 43 134.43 -57.81 -142.56
C SER A 43 135.85 -57.43 -143.07
N THR A 44 136.88 -58.21 -142.67
CA THR A 44 138.08 -58.66 -143.44
C THR A 44 139.06 -57.68 -144.12
N ASN A 45 140.27 -57.52 -143.54
CA ASN A 45 141.58 -57.53 -144.21
C ASN A 45 142.70 -57.52 -143.14
N ASP A 46 143.29 -58.65 -142.75
CA ASP A 46 144.43 -59.35 -143.37
C ASP A 46 145.78 -59.05 -142.65
N VAL A 47 145.97 -59.78 -141.53
CA VAL A 47 147.21 -60.33 -140.93
C VAL A 47 148.35 -59.38 -140.50
N MET A 48 148.43 -58.14 -140.97
CA MET A 48 149.38 -57.12 -140.43
C MET A 48 148.80 -56.26 -139.29
N ASP A 49 147.47 -56.27 -139.11
CA ASP A 49 146.77 -55.61 -137.98
C ASP A 49 146.83 -56.41 -136.67
N LEU A 50 147.30 -57.66 -136.67
CA LEU A 50 147.30 -58.50 -135.46
C LEU A 50 148.32 -58.02 -134.41
N ILE A 51 149.41 -57.35 -134.82
CA ILE A 51 150.41 -56.80 -133.90
C ILE A 51 149.94 -55.43 -133.37
N ALA A 52 149.33 -54.59 -134.21
CA ALA A 52 148.68 -53.35 -133.77
C ALA A 52 147.43 -53.61 -132.90
N SER A 53 146.70 -54.71 -133.15
CA SER A 53 145.51 -55.13 -132.40
C SER A 53 145.84 -55.64 -130.99
N VAL A 54 147.02 -56.19 -130.73
CA VAL A 54 147.38 -56.63 -129.36
C VAL A 54 147.79 -55.44 -128.50
N GLU A 55 148.48 -54.44 -129.07
CA GLU A 55 148.77 -53.18 -128.37
C GLU A 55 147.49 -52.36 -128.16
N ASP A 56 146.60 -52.28 -129.16
CA ASP A 56 145.29 -51.62 -129.03
C ASP A 56 144.33 -52.42 -128.11
N GLN A 57 144.42 -53.76 -128.03
CA GLN A 57 143.66 -54.54 -127.03
C GLN A 57 144.18 -54.37 -125.61
N LEU A 58 145.50 -54.21 -125.41
CA LEU A 58 146.06 -53.91 -124.09
C LEU A 58 145.74 -52.48 -123.65
N GLU A 59 145.74 -51.53 -124.58
CA GLU A 59 145.33 -50.14 -124.31
C GLU A 59 143.81 -50.03 -124.11
N LYS A 60 143.00 -50.83 -124.83
CA LYS A 60 141.57 -51.04 -124.58
C LYS A 60 141.29 -51.74 -123.26
N MET A 61 142.10 -52.72 -122.85
CA MET A 61 141.96 -53.35 -121.54
C MET A 61 142.34 -52.40 -120.41
N LYS A 62 143.38 -51.59 -120.60
CA LYS A 62 143.81 -50.61 -119.60
C LYS A 62 142.81 -49.45 -119.50
N SER A 63 142.28 -48.97 -120.63
CA SER A 63 141.19 -47.98 -120.63
C SER A 63 139.86 -48.57 -120.15
N ALA A 64 139.55 -49.84 -120.40
CA ALA A 64 138.41 -50.53 -119.81
C ALA A 64 138.57 -50.78 -118.30
N GLN A 65 139.80 -51.02 -117.83
CA GLN A 65 140.09 -51.15 -116.39
C GLN A 65 140.03 -49.79 -115.71
N VAL A 66 140.52 -48.72 -116.34
CA VAL A 66 140.35 -47.35 -115.86
C VAL A 66 138.88 -46.97 -115.86
N ASN A 67 138.12 -47.28 -116.92
CA ASN A 67 136.68 -47.05 -116.99
C ASN A 67 135.92 -47.86 -115.93
N ARG A 68 136.27 -49.12 -115.69
CA ARG A 68 135.68 -49.91 -114.60
C ARG A 68 136.05 -49.35 -113.23
N SER A 69 137.28 -48.87 -113.04
CA SER A 69 137.67 -48.25 -111.77
C SER A 69 136.97 -46.92 -111.54
N SER A 70 136.74 -46.11 -112.60
CA SER A 70 135.95 -44.89 -112.51
C SER A 70 134.47 -45.20 -112.32
N GLU A 71 133.95 -46.26 -112.94
CA GLU A 71 132.55 -46.69 -112.78
C GLU A 71 132.30 -47.22 -111.37
N ILE A 72 133.21 -48.04 -110.83
CA ILE A 72 133.20 -48.47 -109.43
C ILE A 72 133.26 -47.25 -108.51
N HIS A 73 134.15 -46.29 -108.80
CA HIS A 73 134.23 -45.07 -107.99
C HIS A 73 132.95 -44.23 -108.07
N THR A 74 132.30 -44.12 -109.24
CA THR A 74 131.00 -43.43 -109.37
C THR A 74 129.88 -44.16 -108.64
N LEU A 75 129.89 -45.50 -108.63
CA LEU A 75 128.92 -46.31 -107.89
C LEU A 75 129.16 -46.24 -106.38
N GLU A 76 130.43 -46.17 -105.95
CA GLU A 76 130.79 -45.92 -104.55
C GLU A 76 130.37 -44.53 -104.11
N CYS A 77 130.63 -43.49 -104.91
CA CYS A 77 130.12 -42.13 -104.66
C CYS A 77 128.59 -42.11 -104.60
N ARG A 78 127.90 -42.79 -105.52
CA ARG A 78 126.43 -42.87 -105.52
C ARG A 78 125.91 -43.66 -104.32
N ARG A 79 126.61 -44.70 -103.87
CA ARG A 79 126.28 -45.46 -102.65
C ARG A 79 126.48 -44.61 -101.39
N GLU A 80 127.53 -43.81 -101.34
CA GLU A 80 127.75 -42.85 -100.25
C GLU A 80 126.70 -41.73 -100.26
N GLU A 81 126.30 -41.23 -101.43
CA GLU A 81 125.21 -40.27 -101.58
C GLU A 81 123.88 -40.87 -101.14
N LEU A 82 123.55 -42.09 -101.57
CA LEU A 82 122.34 -42.79 -101.12
C LEU A 82 122.37 -43.06 -99.62
N SER A 83 123.52 -43.44 -99.06
CA SER A 83 123.65 -43.62 -97.60
C SER A 83 123.50 -42.30 -96.86
N LYS A 84 123.99 -41.18 -97.41
CA LYS A 84 123.75 -39.83 -96.86
C LYS A 84 122.28 -39.45 -96.93
N GLN A 85 121.60 -39.72 -98.05
CA GLN A 85 120.17 -39.47 -98.22
C GLN A 85 119.33 -40.35 -97.30
N GLU A 86 119.67 -41.63 -97.14
CA GLU A 86 119.02 -42.53 -96.18
C GLU A 86 119.18 -42.02 -94.75
N GLN A 87 120.37 -41.57 -94.36
CA GLN A 87 120.58 -40.95 -93.05
C GLN A 87 119.83 -39.62 -92.90
N GLU A 88 119.70 -38.82 -93.96
CA GLU A 88 118.95 -37.57 -93.95
C GLU A 88 117.45 -37.83 -93.80
N ILE A 89 116.90 -38.77 -94.57
CA ILE A 89 115.51 -39.25 -94.43
C ILE A 89 115.27 -39.81 -93.03
N HIS A 90 116.23 -40.56 -92.47
CA HIS A 90 116.06 -41.11 -91.12
C HIS A 90 116.05 -40.00 -90.07
N ARG A 91 116.92 -38.99 -90.18
CA ARG A 91 116.90 -37.81 -89.31
C ARG A 91 115.62 -36.99 -89.48
N GLU A 92 115.09 -36.85 -90.69
CA GLU A 92 113.81 -36.19 -90.93
C GLU A 92 112.64 -36.98 -90.36
N SER A 93 112.66 -38.31 -90.49
CA SER A 93 111.66 -39.20 -89.90
C SER A 93 111.67 -39.10 -88.37
N GLU A 94 112.84 -39.17 -87.72
CA GLU A 94 112.98 -38.99 -86.27
C GLU A 94 112.51 -37.61 -85.83
N ARG A 95 112.76 -36.58 -86.64
CA ARG A 95 112.29 -35.22 -86.38
C ARG A 95 110.77 -35.10 -86.50
N LEU A 96 110.16 -35.76 -87.49
CA LEU A 96 108.71 -35.78 -87.67
C LEU A 96 108.02 -36.55 -86.55
N GLU A 97 108.56 -37.69 -86.15
CA GLU A 97 108.07 -38.48 -85.01
C GLU A 97 108.15 -37.66 -83.71
N ALA A 98 109.27 -36.97 -83.47
CA ALA A 98 109.39 -36.07 -82.31
C ALA A 98 108.39 -34.90 -82.34
N LEU A 99 108.07 -34.37 -83.53
CA LEU A 99 107.04 -33.33 -83.69
C LEU A 99 105.63 -33.89 -83.52
N GLU A 100 105.37 -35.11 -83.96
CA GLU A 100 104.10 -35.82 -83.76
C GLU A 100 103.86 -36.06 -82.26
N ASP A 101 104.86 -36.57 -81.54
CA ASP A 101 104.81 -36.73 -80.08
C ASP A 101 104.61 -35.38 -79.36
N GLU A 102 105.27 -34.31 -79.82
CA GLU A 102 105.08 -32.97 -79.27
C GLU A 102 103.65 -32.45 -79.53
N LEU A 103 103.10 -32.69 -80.71
CA LEU A 103 101.73 -32.30 -81.03
C LEU A 103 100.71 -33.12 -80.25
N GLU A 104 100.92 -34.42 -80.08
CA GLU A 104 100.02 -35.29 -79.31
C GLU A 104 100.02 -34.89 -77.83
N THR A 105 101.20 -34.62 -77.25
CA THR A 105 101.29 -34.12 -75.87
C THR A 105 100.65 -32.75 -75.70
N ARG A 106 100.82 -31.84 -76.67
CA ARG A 106 100.12 -30.54 -76.66
C ARG A 106 98.60 -30.71 -76.75
N LEU A 107 98.10 -31.56 -77.65
CA LEU A 107 96.67 -31.85 -77.77
C LEU A 107 96.12 -32.43 -76.46
N ARG A 108 96.80 -33.39 -75.85
CA ARG A 108 96.41 -33.95 -74.55
C ARG A 108 96.34 -32.87 -73.47
N THR A 109 97.32 -31.97 -73.42
CA THR A 109 97.31 -30.86 -72.45
C THR A 109 96.22 -29.81 -72.71
N LEU A 110 95.80 -29.63 -73.97
CA LEU A 110 94.70 -28.73 -74.32
C LEU A 110 93.36 -29.34 -73.94
N VAL A 111 93.16 -30.64 -74.20
CA VAL A 111 91.96 -31.38 -73.76
C VAL A 111 91.84 -31.34 -72.24
N GLU A 112 92.91 -31.63 -71.49
CA GLU A 112 92.90 -31.53 -70.02
C GLU A 112 92.58 -30.11 -69.51
N ARG A 113 92.99 -29.06 -70.25
CA ARG A 113 92.67 -27.67 -69.89
C ARG A 113 91.22 -27.34 -70.22
N GLU A 114 90.70 -27.85 -71.32
CA GLU A 114 89.31 -27.70 -71.73
C GLU A 114 88.37 -28.37 -70.73
N GLU A 115 88.67 -29.61 -70.32
CA GLU A 115 87.96 -30.33 -69.27
C GLU A 115 87.97 -29.56 -67.95
N LYS A 116 89.13 -29.07 -67.50
CA LYS A 116 89.23 -28.21 -66.29
C LYS A 116 88.45 -26.90 -66.41
N CYS A 117 88.36 -26.33 -67.61
CA CYS A 117 87.56 -25.13 -67.85
C CYS A 117 86.06 -25.46 -67.83
N ALA A 118 85.65 -26.59 -68.37
CA ALA A 118 84.28 -27.09 -68.32
C ALA A 118 83.84 -27.36 -66.87
N GLU A 119 84.65 -28.07 -66.08
CA GLU A 119 84.38 -28.33 -64.65
C GLU A 119 84.24 -27.03 -63.85
N ARG A 120 85.08 -26.02 -64.12
CA ARG A 120 84.97 -24.71 -63.48
C ARG A 120 83.71 -23.97 -63.93
N ALA A 121 83.33 -24.07 -65.20
CA ALA A 121 82.10 -23.47 -65.70
C ALA A 121 80.87 -24.08 -65.02
N GLU A 122 80.80 -25.42 -64.93
CA GLU A 122 79.74 -26.14 -64.21
C GLU A 122 79.71 -25.75 -62.73
N SER A 123 80.88 -25.67 -62.05
CA SER A 123 80.95 -25.24 -60.66
C SER A 123 80.46 -23.79 -60.46
N MET A 124 80.79 -22.88 -61.39
CA MET A 124 80.30 -21.50 -61.35
C MET A 124 78.80 -21.41 -61.61
N GLU A 125 78.25 -22.27 -62.48
CA GLU A 125 76.82 -22.35 -62.74
C GLU A 125 76.05 -22.88 -61.53
N LEU A 126 76.57 -23.92 -60.86
CA LEU A 126 76.01 -24.42 -59.60
C LEU A 126 76.04 -23.35 -58.50
N MET A 127 77.14 -22.59 -58.37
CA MET A 127 77.22 -21.48 -57.41
C MET A 127 76.26 -20.35 -57.75
N ARG A 128 76.05 -20.04 -59.05
CA ARG A 128 75.04 -19.06 -59.47
C ARG A 128 73.63 -19.52 -59.12
N GLY A 129 73.30 -20.78 -59.39
CA GLY A 129 72.00 -21.36 -59.01
C GLY A 129 71.77 -21.34 -57.50
N ALA A 130 72.79 -21.64 -56.69
CA ALA A 130 72.70 -21.54 -55.23
C ALA A 130 72.49 -20.09 -54.76
N LEU A 131 73.21 -19.12 -55.32
CA LEU A 131 73.05 -17.71 -54.99
C LEU A 131 71.68 -17.14 -55.43
N GLU A 132 71.17 -17.61 -56.57
CA GLU A 132 69.82 -17.24 -57.04
C GLU A 132 68.75 -17.80 -56.10
N SER A 133 68.86 -19.09 -55.71
CA SER A 133 67.98 -19.70 -54.71
C SER A 133 68.02 -18.97 -53.37
N ASP A 134 69.21 -18.65 -52.86
CA ASP A 134 69.37 -17.89 -51.61
C ASP A 134 68.80 -16.47 -51.74
N SER A 135 68.95 -15.83 -52.90
CA SER A 135 68.36 -14.52 -53.16
C SER A 135 66.84 -14.57 -53.21
N GLU A 136 66.24 -15.61 -53.77
CA GLU A 136 64.79 -15.81 -53.75
C GLU A 136 64.29 -16.05 -52.33
N ASP A 137 64.99 -16.87 -51.54
CA ASP A 137 64.63 -17.14 -50.15
C ASP A 137 64.74 -15.89 -49.28
N MET A 138 65.73 -15.03 -49.52
CA MET A 138 65.83 -13.74 -48.82
C MET A 138 64.67 -12.81 -49.20
N LYS A 139 64.27 -12.75 -50.47
CA LYS A 139 63.09 -11.98 -50.88
C LYS A 139 61.81 -12.51 -50.24
N ARG A 140 61.61 -13.84 -50.20
CA ARG A 140 60.47 -14.46 -49.51
C ARG A 140 60.42 -14.06 -48.03
N ARG A 141 61.56 -14.07 -47.33
CA ARG A 141 61.64 -13.63 -45.92
C ARG A 141 61.39 -12.14 -45.75
N GLU A 142 61.86 -11.30 -46.68
CA GLU A 142 61.58 -9.86 -46.66
C GLU A 142 60.09 -9.58 -46.85
N ASP A 143 59.44 -10.29 -47.78
CA ASP A 143 58.00 -10.21 -48.00
C ASP A 143 57.21 -10.68 -46.76
N GLU A 144 57.59 -11.82 -46.16
CA GLU A 144 56.98 -12.32 -44.91
C GLU A 144 57.12 -11.33 -43.76
N LEU A 145 58.29 -10.68 -43.62
CA LEU A 145 58.50 -9.65 -42.60
C LEU A 145 57.68 -8.39 -42.87
N ALA A 146 57.53 -7.99 -44.13
CA ALA A 146 56.69 -6.86 -44.51
C ALA A 146 55.21 -7.14 -44.19
N ASP A 147 54.72 -8.34 -44.49
CA ASP A 147 53.37 -8.77 -44.15
C ASP A 147 53.13 -8.82 -42.63
N LEU A 148 54.10 -9.33 -41.86
CA LEU A 148 54.03 -9.32 -40.39
C LEU A 148 54.02 -7.91 -39.83
N MET A 149 54.83 -6.99 -40.38
CA MET A 149 54.83 -5.59 -39.97
C MET A 149 53.50 -4.90 -40.29
N ALA A 150 52.92 -5.16 -41.45
CA ALA A 150 51.60 -4.65 -41.82
C ALA A 150 50.51 -5.16 -40.85
N GLY A 151 50.54 -6.45 -40.49
CA GLY A 151 49.65 -7.02 -39.49
C GLY A 151 49.79 -6.37 -38.11
N PHE A 152 51.03 -6.12 -37.64
CA PHE A 152 51.24 -5.41 -36.38
C PHE A 152 50.75 -3.96 -36.39
N GLU A 153 50.84 -3.27 -37.53
CA GLU A 153 50.29 -1.92 -37.67
C GLU A 153 48.76 -1.92 -37.64
N GLU A 154 48.12 -2.92 -38.26
CA GLU A 154 46.67 -3.13 -38.19
C GLU A 154 46.21 -3.40 -36.75
N ASP A 155 46.84 -4.35 -36.05
CA ASP A 155 46.56 -4.68 -34.64
C ASP A 155 46.76 -3.45 -33.74
N LYS A 156 47.83 -2.67 -33.97
CA LYS A 156 48.10 -1.44 -33.22
C LYS A 156 46.97 -0.41 -33.42
N ASN A 157 46.49 -0.25 -34.65
CA ASN A 157 45.39 0.66 -34.95
C ASN A 157 44.08 0.19 -34.32
N GLU A 158 43.81 -1.12 -34.32
CA GLU A 158 42.66 -1.72 -33.64
C GLU A 158 42.71 -1.46 -32.13
N ILE A 159 43.86 -1.68 -31.48
CA ILE A 159 44.05 -1.40 -30.05
C ILE A 159 43.83 0.08 -29.73
N VAL A 160 44.30 1.00 -30.59
CA VAL A 160 44.10 2.45 -30.41
C VAL A 160 42.62 2.82 -30.52
N LEU A 161 41.89 2.23 -31.47
CA LEU A 161 40.44 2.43 -31.63
C LEU A 161 39.67 1.91 -30.41
N GLU A 162 39.99 0.71 -29.93
CA GLU A 162 39.39 0.13 -28.72
C GLU A 162 39.72 0.97 -27.48
N HIS A 163 40.94 1.50 -27.36
CA HIS A 163 41.28 2.41 -26.27
C HIS A 163 40.49 3.71 -26.32
N GLY A 164 40.27 4.26 -27.52
CA GLY A 164 39.40 5.42 -27.74
C GLY A 164 37.94 5.14 -27.36
N ARG A 165 37.43 3.97 -27.74
CA ARG A 165 36.07 3.50 -27.39
C ARG A 165 35.90 3.38 -25.88
N LEU A 166 36.83 2.70 -25.20
CA LEU A 166 36.81 2.53 -23.74
C LEU A 166 36.98 3.86 -22.99
N ALA A 167 37.77 4.80 -23.54
CA ALA A 167 37.88 6.14 -22.98
C ALA A 167 36.55 6.91 -23.08
N GLY A 168 35.83 6.76 -24.21
CA GLY A 168 34.48 7.29 -24.39
C GLY A 168 33.48 6.72 -23.39
N GLU A 169 33.40 5.39 -23.29
CA GLU A 169 32.52 4.70 -22.33
C GLU A 169 32.82 5.10 -20.87
N ARG A 170 34.09 5.30 -20.53
CA ARG A 170 34.49 5.77 -19.21
C ARG A 170 34.02 7.20 -18.94
N ALA A 171 34.10 8.08 -19.91
CA ALA A 171 33.60 9.46 -19.79
C ALA A 171 32.08 9.49 -19.62
N GLU A 172 31.34 8.66 -20.37
CA GLU A 172 29.89 8.50 -20.22
C GLU A 172 29.50 7.96 -18.84
N LEU A 173 30.22 6.95 -18.33
CA LEU A 173 30.00 6.42 -16.99
C LEU A 173 30.32 7.45 -15.88
N GLU A 174 31.34 8.27 -16.08
CA GLU A 174 31.69 9.35 -15.15
C GLU A 174 30.63 10.46 -15.14
N GLN A 175 30.09 10.81 -16.31
CA GLN A 175 28.96 11.72 -16.43
C GLN A 175 27.70 11.16 -15.77
N ALA A 176 27.34 9.91 -16.06
CA ALA A 176 26.20 9.25 -15.40
C ALA A 176 26.36 9.19 -13.88
N ARG A 177 27.58 9.00 -13.37
CA ARG A 177 27.87 9.03 -11.93
C ARG A 177 27.64 10.42 -11.32
N LEU A 178 27.97 11.50 -12.05
CA LEU A 178 27.70 12.87 -11.61
C LEU A 178 26.19 13.13 -11.58
N ASP A 179 25.46 12.71 -12.62
CA ASP A 179 24.00 12.86 -12.70
C ASP A 179 23.30 12.11 -11.55
N PHE A 180 23.70 10.86 -11.26
CA PHE A 180 23.21 10.12 -10.10
C PHE A 180 23.56 10.80 -8.76
N GLY A 181 24.69 11.52 -8.68
CA GLY A 181 25.05 12.32 -7.51
C GLY A 181 24.05 13.45 -7.28
N VAL A 182 23.69 14.18 -8.33
CA VAL A 182 22.71 15.28 -8.28
C VAL A 182 21.32 14.74 -7.91
N GLU A 183 20.91 13.61 -8.50
CA GLU A 183 19.63 12.97 -8.14
C GLU A 183 19.61 12.49 -6.68
N ALA A 184 20.70 11.91 -6.20
CA ALA A 184 20.81 11.47 -4.80
C ALA A 184 20.72 12.64 -3.82
N ASP A 185 21.37 13.77 -4.11
CA ASP A 185 21.29 14.98 -3.29
C ASP A 185 19.89 15.59 -3.33
N ARG A 186 19.22 15.57 -4.49
CA ARG A 186 17.83 16.01 -4.62
C ARG A 186 16.87 15.13 -3.80
N LEU A 187 16.98 13.81 -3.92
CA LEU A 187 16.17 12.86 -3.14
C LEU A 187 16.42 13.01 -1.64
N LYS A 188 17.65 13.30 -1.23
CA LYS A 188 17.98 13.58 0.16
C LYS A 188 17.30 14.86 0.65
N PHE A 189 17.29 15.92 -0.14
CA PHE A 189 16.57 17.15 0.18
C PHE A 189 15.05 16.92 0.26
N GLU A 190 14.47 16.18 -0.68
CA GLU A 190 13.05 15.81 -0.66
C GLU A 190 12.70 14.96 0.58
N LEU A 191 13.58 14.04 0.99
CA LEU A 191 13.42 13.24 2.21
C LEU A 191 13.51 14.09 3.48
N GLU A 192 14.47 15.02 3.57
CA GLU A 192 14.58 15.95 4.70
C GLU A 192 13.35 16.87 4.79
N SER A 193 12.84 17.35 3.65
CA SER A 193 11.60 18.12 3.59
C SER A 193 10.38 17.30 4.03
N ALA A 194 10.29 16.03 3.62
CA ALA A 194 9.20 15.14 4.03
C ALA A 194 9.25 14.84 5.54
N LEU A 195 10.45 14.62 6.09
CA LEU A 195 10.62 14.43 7.54
C LEU A 195 10.21 15.67 8.33
N GLN A 196 10.52 16.87 7.84
CA GLN A 196 10.06 18.11 8.46
C GLN A 196 8.53 18.24 8.41
N ALA A 197 7.91 17.92 7.26
CA ALA A 197 6.45 17.93 7.15
C ALA A 197 5.80 16.93 8.11
N VAL A 198 6.39 15.73 8.30
CA VAL A 198 5.90 14.77 9.30
C VAL A 198 6.00 15.35 10.71
N ALA A 199 7.13 15.96 11.08
CA ALA A 199 7.28 16.60 12.40
C ALA A 199 6.25 17.72 12.63
N ASP A 200 5.95 18.51 11.60
CA ASP A 200 4.93 19.56 11.66
C ASP A 200 3.53 18.94 11.84
N THR A 201 3.21 17.84 11.15
CA THR A 201 1.93 17.13 11.32
C THR A 201 1.80 16.48 12.70
N GLU A 202 2.89 15.96 13.26
CA GLU A 202 2.90 15.44 14.63
C GLU A 202 2.66 16.55 15.66
N SER A 203 3.25 17.74 15.45
CA SER A 203 2.96 18.91 16.28
C SER A 203 1.51 19.38 16.18
N ILE A 204 0.91 19.34 14.99
CA ILE A 204 -0.51 19.67 14.80
C ILE A 204 -1.38 18.63 15.50
N ARG A 205 -1.03 17.35 15.40
CA ARG A 205 -1.75 16.25 16.04
C ARG A 205 -1.74 16.36 17.56
N THR A 206 -0.58 16.62 18.18
CA THR A 206 -0.51 16.78 19.64
C THR A 206 -1.31 18.00 20.11
N SER A 207 -1.32 19.08 19.33
CA SER A 207 -2.16 20.25 19.59
C SER A 207 -3.66 19.92 19.49
N LEU A 208 -4.09 19.14 18.51
CA LEU A 208 -5.49 18.69 18.36
C LEU A 208 -5.89 17.71 19.47
N GLU A 209 -5.00 16.80 19.87
CA GLU A 209 -5.24 15.90 21.01
C GLU A 209 -5.44 16.70 22.31
N GLN A 210 -4.62 17.74 22.53
CA GLN A 210 -4.79 18.64 23.67
C GLN A 210 -6.12 19.42 23.61
N GLN A 211 -6.52 19.94 22.45
CA GLN A 211 -7.82 20.59 22.28
C GLN A 211 -9.00 19.64 22.51
N ALA A 212 -8.88 18.38 22.09
CA ALA A 212 -9.91 17.37 22.33
C ALA A 212 -10.05 17.02 23.82
N ASP A 213 -8.93 16.94 24.54
CA ASP A 213 -8.95 16.70 25.98
C ASP A 213 -9.51 17.90 26.76
N ASP A 214 -9.19 19.14 26.36
CA ASP A 214 -9.80 20.36 26.91
C ASP A 214 -11.32 20.38 26.68
N LEU A 215 -11.80 19.99 25.49
CA LEU A 215 -13.22 19.90 25.18
C LEU A 215 -13.93 18.79 25.99
N ARG A 216 -13.28 17.64 26.20
CA ARG A 216 -13.79 16.59 27.09
C ARG A 216 -13.92 17.08 28.52
N GLU A 217 -12.91 17.80 29.03
CA GLU A 217 -12.98 18.36 30.38
C GLU A 217 -14.10 19.40 30.52
N GLN A 218 -14.29 20.25 29.50
CA GLN A 218 -15.43 21.19 29.46
C GLN A 218 -16.77 20.46 29.44
N HIS A 219 -16.89 19.38 28.66
CA HIS A 219 -18.09 18.56 28.61
C HIS A 219 -18.38 17.91 29.97
N ASP A 220 -17.37 17.35 30.63
CA ASP A 220 -17.52 16.73 31.95
C ASP A 220 -17.88 17.74 33.04
N ARG A 221 -17.40 18.99 32.93
CA ARG A 221 -17.84 20.10 33.80
C ARG A 221 -19.31 20.42 33.54
N MET A 222 -19.71 20.58 32.28
CA MET A 222 -21.10 20.85 31.91
C MET A 222 -22.07 19.74 32.35
N MET A 223 -21.66 18.47 32.23
CA MET A 223 -22.47 17.35 32.71
C MET A 223 -22.64 17.36 34.23
N ARG A 224 -21.60 17.73 34.98
CA ARG A 224 -21.69 17.93 36.43
C ARG A 224 -22.63 19.07 36.79
N ASP A 225 -22.59 20.19 36.07
CA ASP A 225 -23.50 21.32 36.29
C ASP A 225 -24.97 20.93 35.97
N ILE A 226 -25.19 20.13 34.92
CA ILE A 226 -26.52 19.57 34.58
C ILE A 226 -27.01 18.63 35.70
N GLU A 227 -26.13 17.78 36.24
CA GLU A 227 -26.49 16.87 37.32
C GLU A 227 -26.78 17.63 38.62
N GLU A 228 -26.02 18.69 38.94
CA GLU A 228 -26.30 19.60 40.05
C GLU A 228 -27.64 20.32 39.88
N THR A 229 -27.91 20.87 38.70
CA THR A 229 -29.20 21.55 38.42
C THR A 229 -30.38 20.60 38.45
N ASN A 230 -30.23 19.37 37.95
CA ASN A 230 -31.26 18.33 38.09
C ASN A 230 -31.50 17.96 39.56
N SER A 231 -30.44 17.84 40.37
CA SER A 231 -30.57 17.56 41.80
C SER A 231 -31.30 18.70 42.54
N ARG A 232 -31.06 19.96 42.16
CA ARG A 232 -31.80 21.13 42.64
C ARG A 232 -33.27 21.10 42.19
N ALA A 233 -33.53 20.76 40.94
CA ALA A 233 -34.88 20.63 40.41
C ALA A 233 -35.67 19.54 41.16
N ASP A 234 -35.05 18.41 41.47
CA ASP A 234 -35.66 17.35 42.28
C ASP A 234 -35.92 17.79 43.72
N SER A 235 -35.04 18.61 44.33
CA SER A 235 -35.32 19.19 45.64
C SER A 235 -36.49 20.17 45.61
N PHE A 236 -36.56 21.05 44.61
CA PHE A 236 -37.69 21.96 44.45
C PHE A 236 -39.00 21.23 44.18
N LYS A 237 -38.95 20.14 43.40
CA LYS A 237 -40.12 19.29 43.17
C LYS A 237 -40.62 18.66 44.47
N LYS A 238 -39.72 18.15 45.33
CA LYS A 238 -40.09 17.62 46.66
C LYS A 238 -40.67 18.70 47.57
N GLU A 239 -40.09 19.90 47.55
CA GLU A 239 -40.60 21.03 48.31
C GLU A 239 -41.99 21.46 47.83
N ALA A 240 -42.20 21.55 46.51
CA ALA A 240 -43.52 21.82 45.91
C ALA A 240 -44.55 20.73 46.23
N GLU A 241 -44.16 19.44 46.22
CA GLU A 241 -45.03 18.34 46.66
C GLU A 241 -45.38 18.44 48.15
N SER A 242 -44.43 18.86 49.00
CA SER A 242 -44.67 19.09 50.43
C SER A 242 -45.57 20.31 50.71
N LEU A 243 -45.42 21.39 49.95
CA LEU A 243 -46.33 22.55 49.99
C LEU A 243 -47.72 22.16 49.50
N LYS A 244 -47.80 21.32 48.46
CA LYS A 244 -49.08 20.79 47.97
C LYS A 244 -49.79 19.91 49.00
N SER A 245 -49.06 19.05 49.73
CA SER A 245 -49.67 18.28 50.82
C SER A 245 -50.11 19.18 51.97
N SER A 246 -49.29 20.15 52.38
CA SER A 246 -49.64 21.10 53.44
C SER A 246 -50.85 21.97 53.08
N THR A 247 -50.97 22.42 51.82
CA THR A 247 -52.14 23.17 51.35
C THR A 247 -53.40 22.31 51.28
N LEU A 248 -53.29 21.03 50.94
CA LEU A 248 -54.42 20.08 51.01
C LEU A 248 -54.85 19.81 52.46
N GLU A 249 -53.90 19.68 53.39
CA GLU A 249 -54.19 19.56 54.83
C GLU A 249 -54.90 20.82 55.33
N LEU A 250 -54.38 22.01 55.02
CA LEU A 250 -55.02 23.28 55.38
C LEU A 250 -56.43 23.40 54.78
N ALA A 251 -56.63 22.97 53.54
CA ALA A 251 -57.96 22.95 52.92
C ALA A 251 -58.92 22.01 53.66
N SER A 252 -58.44 20.84 54.10
CA SER A 252 -59.24 19.90 54.89
C SER A 252 -59.57 20.43 56.30
N GLU A 253 -58.64 21.17 56.91
CA GLU A 253 -58.86 21.86 58.19
C GLU A 253 -59.89 22.98 58.04
N LEU A 254 -59.82 23.76 56.96
CA LEU A 254 -60.80 24.79 56.65
C LEU A 254 -62.18 24.20 56.36
N GLU A 255 -62.27 23.06 55.66
CA GLU A 255 -63.53 22.35 55.43
C GLU A 255 -64.12 21.80 56.75
N SER A 256 -63.27 21.25 57.62
CA SER A 256 -63.66 20.83 58.97
C SER A 256 -64.17 22.01 59.81
N ALA A 257 -63.46 23.15 59.77
CA ALA A 257 -63.84 24.38 60.46
C ALA A 257 -65.16 24.94 59.94
N ALA A 258 -65.38 24.95 58.61
CA ALA A 258 -66.65 25.31 58.01
C ALA A 258 -67.79 24.40 58.49
N GLY A 259 -67.54 23.08 58.57
CA GLY A 259 -68.51 22.12 59.11
C GLY A 259 -68.82 22.35 60.61
N VAL A 260 -67.88 22.89 61.40
CA VAL A 260 -68.14 23.30 62.79
C VAL A 260 -68.97 24.59 62.83
N ILE A 261 -68.68 25.55 61.95
CA ILE A 261 -69.47 26.80 61.83
C ILE A 261 -70.92 26.46 61.47
N ASP A 262 -71.15 25.59 60.49
CA ASP A 262 -72.51 25.16 60.10
C ASP A 262 -73.26 24.51 61.27
N ARG A 263 -72.58 23.69 62.08
CA ARG A 263 -73.17 23.12 63.31
C ARG A 263 -73.52 24.21 64.31
N LEU A 264 -72.60 25.13 64.59
CA LEU A 264 -72.84 26.25 65.50
C LEU A 264 -73.97 27.16 65.00
N GLU A 265 -74.09 27.39 63.70
CA GLU A 265 -75.22 28.13 63.11
C GLU A 265 -76.54 27.37 63.26
N SER A 266 -76.53 26.05 63.07
CA SER A 266 -77.72 25.21 63.30
C SER A 266 -78.15 25.20 64.77
N GLU A 267 -77.20 25.14 65.70
CA GLU A 267 -77.44 25.26 67.14
C GLU A 267 -77.94 26.66 67.51
N ARG A 268 -77.37 27.72 66.92
CA ARG A 268 -77.83 29.10 67.12
C ARG A 268 -79.27 29.27 66.64
N LEU A 269 -79.63 28.69 65.50
CA LEU A 269 -81.00 28.72 64.97
C LEU A 269 -81.97 27.92 65.85
N ALA A 270 -81.55 26.76 66.36
CA ALA A 270 -82.33 25.98 67.31
C ALA A 270 -82.58 26.75 68.61
N LEU A 271 -81.52 27.32 69.22
CA LEU A 271 -81.61 28.16 70.41
C LEU A 271 -82.43 29.43 70.19
N ALA A 272 -82.35 30.04 68.99
CA ALA A 272 -83.20 31.18 68.64
C ALA A 272 -84.68 30.77 68.55
N GLY A 273 -84.97 29.57 68.05
CA GLY A 273 -86.29 28.97 68.07
C GLY A 273 -86.81 28.75 69.49
N GLU A 274 -85.98 28.17 70.36
CA GLU A 274 -86.28 27.94 71.79
C GLU A 274 -86.53 29.26 72.54
N LEU A 275 -85.70 30.28 72.30
CA LEU A 275 -85.90 31.62 72.86
C LEU A 275 -87.21 32.25 72.39
N GLN A 276 -87.60 32.01 71.13
CA GLN A 276 -88.86 32.51 70.61
C GLN A 276 -90.06 31.80 71.23
N THR A 277 -89.97 30.48 71.47
CA THR A 277 -91.00 29.75 72.22
C THR A 277 -91.08 30.20 73.68
N CYS A 278 -89.95 30.42 74.36
CA CYS A 278 -89.97 30.96 75.72
C CYS A 278 -90.54 32.39 75.77
N ARG A 279 -90.30 33.21 74.73
CA ARG A 279 -90.92 34.54 74.62
C ARG A 279 -92.44 34.44 74.45
N SER A 280 -92.94 33.55 73.58
CA SER A 280 -94.38 33.35 73.45
C SER A 280 -95.00 32.81 74.73
N GLU A 281 -94.38 31.86 75.41
CA GLU A 281 -94.86 31.34 76.71
C GLU A 281 -94.87 32.43 77.79
N ARG A 282 -93.87 33.32 77.80
CA ARG A 282 -93.83 34.46 78.71
C ARG A 282 -94.94 35.46 78.41
N ASP A 283 -95.20 35.74 77.14
CA ASP A 283 -96.26 36.66 76.72
C ASP A 283 -97.65 36.07 77.02
N ASP A 284 -97.85 34.77 76.79
CA ASP A 284 -99.06 34.04 77.18
C ASP A 284 -99.27 34.06 78.71
N SER A 285 -98.19 33.88 79.48
CA SER A 285 -98.21 34.00 80.95
C SER A 285 -98.53 35.43 81.40
N HIS A 286 -97.98 36.45 80.72
CA HIS A 286 -98.31 37.85 80.99
C HIS A 286 -99.78 38.17 80.66
N GLU A 287 -100.32 37.64 79.57
CA GLU A 287 -101.72 37.82 79.20
C GLU A 287 -102.64 37.10 80.20
N SER A 288 -102.28 35.87 80.62
CA SER A 288 -102.99 35.15 81.69
C SER A 288 -102.95 35.90 83.02
N ALA A 289 -101.81 36.52 83.37
CA ALA A 289 -101.68 37.33 84.57
C ALA A 289 -102.53 38.62 84.47
N ARG A 290 -102.60 39.24 83.29
CA ARG A 290 -103.50 40.39 83.04
C ARG A 290 -104.97 40.01 83.20
N MET A 291 -105.38 38.88 82.64
CA MET A 291 -106.75 38.37 82.79
C MET A 291 -107.07 38.09 84.26
N ALA A 292 -106.16 37.48 85.01
CA ALA A 292 -106.34 37.24 86.45
C ALA A 292 -106.41 38.55 87.27
N ILE A 293 -105.64 39.58 86.90
CA ILE A 293 -105.75 40.91 87.52
C ILE A 293 -107.09 41.56 87.20
N GLN A 294 -107.57 41.42 85.95
CA GLN A 294 -108.85 41.94 85.53
C GLN A 294 -110.02 41.25 86.27
N GLU A 295 -109.98 39.92 86.41
CA GLU A 295 -110.94 39.16 87.23
C GLU A 295 -110.89 39.60 88.69
N ARG A 296 -109.69 39.80 89.26
CA ARG A 296 -109.53 40.29 90.63
C ARG A 296 -110.14 41.69 90.80
N ASP A 297 -109.96 42.57 89.81
CA ASP A 297 -110.48 43.93 89.86
C ASP A 297 -112.01 43.96 89.64
N GLU A 298 -112.56 43.04 88.85
CA GLU A 298 -114.01 42.80 88.77
C GLU A 298 -114.59 42.24 90.08
N ILE A 299 -113.88 41.31 90.74
CA ILE A 299 -114.25 40.81 92.07
C ILE A 299 -114.21 41.94 93.09
N LYS A 300 -113.18 42.80 93.06
CA LYS A 300 -113.11 43.99 93.93
C LYS A 300 -114.26 44.95 93.66
N ALA A 301 -114.58 45.25 92.40
CA ALA A 301 -115.71 46.12 92.06
C ALA A 301 -117.05 45.53 92.53
N ASN A 302 -117.24 44.21 92.41
CA ASN A 302 -118.41 43.52 92.93
C ASN A 302 -118.46 43.55 94.47
N LEU A 303 -117.31 43.46 95.12
CA LEU A 303 -117.19 43.54 96.58
C LEU A 303 -117.49 44.96 97.08
N ASP A 304 -116.99 45.99 96.41
CA ASP A 304 -117.30 47.39 96.70
C ASP A 304 -118.80 47.68 96.52
N LEU A 305 -119.42 47.13 95.47
CA LEU A 305 -120.87 47.23 95.26
C LEU A 305 -121.67 46.54 96.38
N ALA A 306 -121.21 45.37 96.85
CA ALA A 306 -121.81 44.67 97.98
C ALA A 306 -121.63 45.47 99.29
N MET A 307 -120.47 46.11 99.48
CA MET A 307 -120.18 46.96 100.62
C MET A 307 -121.09 48.20 100.67
N VAL A 308 -121.33 48.86 99.53
CA VAL A 308 -122.28 49.98 99.41
C VAL A 308 -123.72 49.54 99.73
N ARG A 309 -124.12 48.32 99.33
CA ARG A 309 -125.44 47.75 99.70
C ARG A 309 -125.55 47.44 101.19
N LEU A 310 -124.48 46.95 101.82
CA LEU A 310 -124.43 46.74 103.27
C LEU A 310 -124.45 48.06 104.05
N GLN A 311 -123.76 49.09 103.56
CA GLN A 311 -123.80 50.44 104.15
C GLN A 311 -125.19 51.10 104.02
N GLY A 312 -125.92 50.81 102.93
CA GLY A 312 -127.32 51.20 102.77
C GLY A 312 -128.27 50.51 103.76
N LEU A 313 -128.04 49.23 104.05
CA LEU A 313 -128.79 48.48 105.07
C LEU A 313 -128.46 48.93 106.50
N ALA A 314 -127.19 49.23 106.80
CA ALA A 314 -126.78 49.74 108.11
C ALA A 314 -127.39 51.11 108.43
N LYS A 315 -127.57 51.97 107.43
CA LYS A 315 -128.20 53.29 107.58
C LYS A 315 -129.73 53.21 107.73
N ALA A 316 -130.38 52.24 107.08
CA ALA A 316 -131.82 51.99 107.24
C ALA A 316 -132.19 51.34 108.58
N VAL A 317 -131.27 50.59 109.20
CA VAL A 317 -131.46 49.98 110.53
C VAL A 317 -131.22 50.99 111.68
N ALA A 318 -130.42 52.03 111.45
CA ALA A 318 -130.16 53.06 112.46
C ALA A 318 -131.36 53.99 112.76
N ASP A 319 -132.29 54.16 111.81
CA ASP A 319 -133.42 55.10 111.94
C ASP A 319 -134.69 54.47 112.56
N GLN A 320 -134.66 53.19 112.99
CA GLN A 320 -135.85 52.49 113.52
C GLN A 320 -135.71 51.89 114.94
N ALA A 321 -134.69 52.26 115.71
CA ALA A 321 -134.46 51.71 117.06
C ALA A 321 -134.49 52.78 118.17
N ALA A 322 -135.51 53.63 118.18
CA ALA A 322 -135.82 54.60 119.24
C ALA A 322 -136.98 54.15 120.17
N GLN A 323 -137.27 52.85 120.26
CA GLN A 323 -138.22 52.29 121.23
C GLN A 323 -137.72 50.94 121.77
N PHE A 324 -137.52 50.91 123.09
CA PHE A 324 -137.14 49.80 123.98
C PHE A 324 -135.65 49.57 124.26
N ASP A 325 -135.15 50.44 125.14
CA ASP A 325 -134.43 49.98 126.34
C ASP A 325 -135.30 48.98 127.13
N GLU A 326 -134.89 47.71 127.23
CA GLU A 326 -135.05 46.86 128.42
C GLU A 326 -134.48 45.44 128.19
N GLY A 327 -133.57 44.99 129.07
CA GLY A 327 -133.23 43.57 129.26
C GLY A 327 -132.06 43.06 128.40
N ALA A 328 -130.82 43.20 128.85
CA ALA A 328 -130.12 42.24 129.72
C ALA A 328 -129.66 40.93 129.04
N LEU A 329 -128.33 40.79 128.98
CA LEU A 329 -127.54 39.55 129.08
C LEU A 329 -127.74 38.43 128.03
N ALA A 330 -126.87 38.40 127.02
CA ALA A 330 -126.16 37.20 126.55
C ALA A 330 -125.10 37.59 125.48
N ILE A 331 -123.80 37.42 125.76
CA ILE A 331 -122.88 36.43 125.11
C ILE A 331 -122.47 36.85 123.68
N SER A 332 -121.23 37.31 123.46
CA SER A 332 -120.05 36.51 123.00
C SER A 332 -120.29 35.84 121.62
N PRO A 333 -119.36 35.86 120.64
CA PRO A 333 -117.92 36.17 120.71
C PRO A 333 -117.35 36.99 119.51
N CYS A 334 -116.41 37.91 119.77
CA CYS A 334 -115.46 38.42 118.75
C CYS A 334 -114.03 38.33 119.31
N ARG A 335 -113.61 37.10 119.64
CA ARG A 335 -112.28 36.79 120.17
C ARG A 335 -111.65 35.56 119.48
N GLU A 336 -112.05 35.30 118.24
CA GLU A 336 -111.68 34.10 117.48
C GLU A 336 -111.04 34.39 116.11
N LEU A 337 -110.76 35.67 115.82
CA LEU A 337 -110.01 36.08 114.62
C LEU A 337 -108.63 36.67 114.94
N GLU A 338 -108.35 37.04 116.19
CA GLU A 338 -106.98 37.39 116.64
C GLU A 338 -106.16 36.13 117.00
N ASP A 339 -106.80 35.06 117.49
CA ASP A 339 -106.10 33.81 117.83
C ASP A 339 -105.66 33.00 116.60
N ARG A 340 -106.16 33.31 115.39
CA ARG A 340 -105.74 32.63 114.15
C ARG A 340 -104.54 33.25 113.45
N MET A 341 -104.23 34.51 113.73
CA MET A 341 -103.02 35.17 113.20
C MET A 341 -101.79 34.92 114.07
N VAL A 342 -101.99 34.62 115.36
CA VAL A 342 -100.89 34.26 116.28
C VAL A 342 -100.53 32.77 116.20
N THR A 343 -101.45 31.89 115.77
CA THR A 343 -101.14 30.46 115.54
C THR A 343 -100.29 30.21 114.29
N LEU A 344 -100.47 30.97 113.20
CA LEU A 344 -99.66 30.78 111.98
C LEU A 344 -98.23 31.34 112.08
N SER A 345 -98.01 32.35 112.93
CA SER A 345 -96.65 32.85 113.23
C SER A 345 -95.90 31.94 114.22
N ARG A 346 -96.62 31.20 115.06
CA ARG A 346 -96.02 30.23 116.01
C ARG A 346 -95.75 28.86 115.38
N GLU A 347 -96.53 28.45 114.37
CA GLU A 347 -96.33 27.20 113.62
C GLU A 347 -95.13 27.25 112.64
N LEU A 348 -94.66 28.43 112.25
CA LEU A 348 -93.47 28.60 111.40
C LEU A 348 -92.16 28.67 112.22
N GLU A 349 -92.24 29.09 113.50
CA GLU A 349 -91.13 29.07 114.46
C GLU A 349 -91.00 27.70 115.15
N GLU A 350 -92.11 26.96 115.34
CA GLU A 350 -92.11 25.57 115.82
C GLU A 350 -91.63 24.56 114.75
N ALA A 351 -91.77 24.84 113.44
CA ALA A 351 -91.20 23.99 112.38
C ALA A 351 -89.68 24.17 112.22
N HIS A 352 -89.12 25.32 112.62
CA HIS A 352 -87.68 25.59 112.64
C HIS A 352 -86.99 24.97 113.87
N ASP A 353 -87.68 24.89 115.01
CA ASP A 353 -87.17 24.21 116.23
C ASP A 353 -87.43 22.69 116.25
N GLN A 354 -88.37 22.16 115.45
CA GLN A 354 -88.64 20.73 115.32
C GLN A 354 -87.63 19.97 114.45
N LEU A 355 -86.80 20.65 113.64
CA LEU A 355 -85.63 20.01 113.00
C LEU A 355 -84.46 19.82 113.99
N ASN A 356 -84.41 20.63 115.07
CA ASN A 356 -83.34 20.60 116.07
C ASN A 356 -83.63 19.72 117.31
N ARG A 357 -84.78 19.03 117.38
CA ARG A 357 -85.10 18.09 118.49
C ARG A 357 -85.48 16.66 118.07
N ALA A 358 -85.32 16.29 116.81
CA ALA A 358 -85.62 14.94 116.30
C ALA A 358 -84.42 14.23 115.65
N SER A 359 -83.22 14.36 116.24
CA SER A 359 -82.14 13.38 116.06
C SER A 359 -81.43 13.16 117.39
N GLY A 360 -82.16 12.56 118.33
CA GLY A 360 -81.71 12.25 119.68
C GLY A 360 -82.37 10.98 120.21
N GLY A 361 -82.07 9.84 119.58
CA GLY A 361 -82.04 8.49 120.16
C GLY A 361 -83.37 7.74 120.27
N VAL A 362 -83.48 6.41 120.13
CA VAL A 362 -82.58 5.24 120.00
C VAL A 362 -83.54 4.09 119.61
N GLY A 363 -83.32 3.07 118.78
CA GLY A 363 -82.25 2.54 117.94
C GLY A 363 -82.97 1.58 116.94
N ASP A 364 -82.38 0.94 115.95
CA ASP A 364 -81.03 0.42 115.75
C ASP A 364 -80.95 0.05 114.25
N ALA A 365 -79.78 0.21 113.64
CA ALA A 365 -79.41 0.00 112.23
C ALA A 365 -79.46 1.24 111.28
N ASP A 366 -78.27 1.52 110.74
CA ASP A 366 -77.90 2.35 109.58
C ASP A 366 -77.63 3.85 109.81
N GLU A 367 -76.58 4.09 110.62
CA GLU A 367 -75.93 5.37 110.90
C GLU A 367 -74.90 5.80 109.81
N ASP A 368 -75.00 5.26 108.59
CA ASP A 368 -74.06 5.52 107.48
C ASP A 368 -74.68 6.29 106.27
N GLU A 369 -75.99 6.59 106.31
CA GLU A 369 -76.70 7.23 105.19
C GLU A 369 -77.10 8.70 105.45
N LEU A 370 -77.04 9.15 106.71
CA LEU A 370 -77.26 10.54 107.12
C LEU A 370 -75.96 11.38 107.18
N LEU A 371 -74.79 10.73 107.17
CA LEU A 371 -73.49 11.39 107.03
C LEU A 371 -73.09 11.68 105.56
N ARG A 372 -73.80 11.10 104.58
CA ARG A 372 -73.60 11.40 103.14
C ARG A 372 -74.41 12.60 102.65
N SER A 373 -75.65 12.78 103.12
CA SER A 373 -76.49 13.90 102.68
C SER A 373 -76.12 15.25 103.31
N GLN A 374 -75.43 15.25 104.46
CA GLN A 374 -74.88 16.47 105.09
C GLN A 374 -73.48 16.86 104.56
N ALA A 375 -72.80 15.96 103.82
CA ALA A 375 -71.59 16.26 103.06
C ALA A 375 -71.91 16.79 101.64
N GLU A 376 -73.05 16.42 101.04
CA GLU A 376 -73.46 16.92 99.71
C GLU A 376 -74.04 18.35 99.74
N VAL A 377 -74.65 18.80 100.85
CA VAL A 377 -75.10 20.21 100.98
C VAL A 377 -73.96 21.15 101.40
N ALA A 378 -72.94 20.65 102.10
CA ALA A 378 -71.71 21.41 102.36
C ALA A 378 -70.77 21.49 101.12
N GLY A 379 -70.91 20.56 100.15
CA GLY A 379 -70.27 20.64 98.84
C GLY A 379 -70.97 21.59 97.85
N LEU A 380 -72.28 21.76 97.96
CA LEU A 380 -73.05 22.66 97.08
C LEU A 380 -73.05 24.13 97.51
N MET A 381 -72.61 24.47 98.73
CA MET A 381 -72.32 25.87 99.13
C MET A 381 -70.86 26.28 98.89
N THR A 382 -69.93 25.34 98.67
CA THR A 382 -68.55 25.64 98.27
C THR A 382 -68.35 25.69 96.76
N ASP A 383 -69.24 25.08 95.96
CA ASP A 383 -69.26 25.20 94.49
C ASP A 383 -70.17 26.33 93.96
N LEU A 384 -70.89 27.05 94.83
CA LEU A 384 -71.64 28.26 94.47
C LEU A 384 -70.92 29.57 94.85
N ASP A 385 -69.87 29.52 95.67
CA ASP A 385 -68.98 30.66 95.98
C ASP A 385 -67.65 30.61 95.17
N SER A 386 -67.50 29.66 94.24
CA SER A 386 -66.37 29.59 93.30
C SER A 386 -66.70 30.08 91.89
N CYS A 387 -67.90 30.64 91.68
CA CYS A 387 -68.24 31.36 90.47
C CYS A 387 -68.09 32.88 90.66
N ILE A 388 -67.21 33.44 89.82
CA ILE A 388 -66.92 34.87 89.58
C ILE A 388 -65.76 35.44 90.41
N SER A 389 -64.53 35.10 90.01
CA SER A 389 -63.40 36.01 90.20
C SER A 389 -63.51 37.13 89.15
N LEU A 390 -63.88 38.33 89.62
CA LEU A 390 -63.98 39.55 88.82
C LEU A 390 -62.60 40.04 88.32
N ALA A 391 -61.52 39.31 88.62
CA ALA A 391 -60.15 39.62 88.22
C ALA A 391 -59.75 38.98 86.86
N GLU A 392 -60.39 37.87 86.46
CA GLU A 392 -60.12 37.22 85.17
C GLU A 392 -60.97 37.78 84.01
N HIS A 393 -62.13 38.38 84.32
CA HIS A 393 -62.89 39.15 83.33
C HIS A 393 -62.31 40.56 83.07
N GLU A 394 -61.59 41.16 84.02
CA GLU A 394 -60.91 42.44 83.79
C GLU A 394 -59.56 42.26 83.05
N ALA A 395 -58.94 41.07 83.16
CA ALA A 395 -57.77 40.67 82.38
C ALA A 395 -58.14 40.34 80.92
N THR A 396 -59.24 39.61 80.68
CA THR A 396 -59.71 39.27 79.32
C THR A 396 -60.37 40.47 78.61
N ILE A 397 -60.97 41.43 79.32
CA ILE A 397 -61.41 42.71 78.73
C ILE A 397 -60.23 43.64 78.41
N LYS A 398 -59.13 43.60 79.19
CA LYS A 398 -57.87 44.29 78.81
C LYS A 398 -57.16 43.61 77.65
N GLU A 399 -57.18 42.29 77.57
CA GLU A 399 -56.58 41.53 76.45
C GLU A 399 -57.40 41.62 75.16
N LEU A 400 -58.73 41.71 75.24
CA LEU A 400 -59.60 41.96 74.09
C LEU A 400 -59.64 43.44 73.67
N LYS A 401 -59.50 44.40 74.60
CA LYS A 401 -59.24 45.80 74.23
C LYS A 401 -57.85 46.00 73.62
N GLN A 402 -56.84 45.29 74.12
CA GLN A 402 -55.50 45.29 73.53
C GLN A 402 -55.50 44.62 72.15
N ARG A 403 -56.25 43.53 71.93
CA ARG A 403 -56.44 42.94 70.59
C ARG A 403 -57.29 43.77 69.62
N ILE A 404 -58.22 44.58 70.11
CA ILE A 404 -59.02 45.49 69.26
C ILE A 404 -58.25 46.79 68.97
N ASP A 405 -57.47 47.31 69.92
CA ASP A 405 -56.58 48.46 69.71
C ASP A 405 -55.35 48.05 68.86
N ASP A 406 -54.83 46.82 68.98
CA ASP A 406 -53.78 46.27 68.10
C ASP A 406 -54.31 45.92 66.69
N ALA A 407 -55.60 45.59 66.55
CA ALA A 407 -56.25 45.38 65.24
C ALA A 407 -56.82 46.65 64.59
N SER A 408 -56.90 47.77 65.32
CA SER A 408 -57.38 49.07 64.80
C SER A 408 -56.32 50.17 64.75
N ALA A 409 -55.15 49.98 65.37
CA ALA A 409 -53.95 50.79 65.19
C ALA A 409 -52.86 50.11 64.33
N GLY A 410 -53.10 48.87 63.88
CA GLY A 410 -52.25 48.14 62.93
C GLY A 410 -52.47 48.58 61.48
N ASP A 411 -51.97 49.76 61.17
CA ASP A 411 -51.29 50.11 59.92
C ASP A 411 -51.70 49.35 58.64
N SER A 412 -52.69 49.90 57.94
CA SER A 412 -53.02 49.61 56.54
C SER A 412 -51.94 50.11 55.54
N GLY A 413 -50.67 50.12 55.95
CA GLY A 413 -49.50 50.46 55.15
C GLY A 413 -48.45 49.36 55.06
N ILE A 414 -48.46 48.36 55.96
CA ILE A 414 -47.44 47.31 56.00
C ILE A 414 -47.83 46.09 55.15
N ALA A 415 -49.12 45.76 55.03
CA ALA A 415 -49.56 44.67 54.16
C ALA A 415 -49.34 44.99 52.66
N ASP A 416 -49.52 46.24 52.24
CA ASP A 416 -49.22 46.65 50.86
C ASP A 416 -47.71 46.79 50.62
N ALA A 417 -46.91 47.15 51.63
CA ALA A 417 -45.45 47.20 51.53
C ALA A 417 -44.83 45.80 51.45
N GLU A 418 -45.33 44.84 52.23
CA GLU A 418 -44.84 43.45 52.21
C GLU A 418 -45.29 42.71 50.94
N ILE A 419 -46.48 43.04 50.41
CA ILE A 419 -46.92 42.54 49.11
C ILE A 419 -46.13 43.20 47.98
N LEU A 420 -45.85 44.51 48.03
CA LEU A 420 -44.98 45.20 47.05
C LEU A 420 -43.55 44.69 47.09
N GLU A 421 -42.99 44.42 48.27
CA GLU A 421 -41.64 43.86 48.44
C GLU A 421 -41.58 42.43 47.88
N LYS A 422 -42.60 41.60 48.13
CA LYS A 422 -42.72 40.27 47.49
C LYS A 422 -42.96 40.33 45.99
N LEU A 423 -43.62 41.38 45.49
CA LEU A 423 -43.84 41.58 44.04
C LEU A 423 -42.58 42.12 43.34
N ASP A 424 -41.78 42.95 44.02
CA ASP A 424 -40.49 43.43 43.54
C ASP A 424 -39.40 42.35 43.65
N GLU A 425 -39.47 41.48 44.66
CA GLU A 425 -38.62 40.28 44.78
C GLU A 425 -38.96 39.27 43.68
N ALA A 426 -40.25 38.99 43.44
CA ALA A 426 -40.68 38.15 42.33
C ALA A 426 -40.33 38.75 40.96
N ARG A 427 -40.32 40.09 40.82
CA ARG A 427 -39.86 40.77 39.59
C ARG A 427 -38.35 40.68 39.41
N CYS A 428 -37.57 40.80 40.49
CA CYS A 428 -36.13 40.58 40.44
C CYS A 428 -35.79 39.12 40.13
N GLU A 429 -36.56 38.16 40.65
CA GLU A 429 -36.42 36.75 40.28
C GLU A 429 -36.77 36.50 38.81
N ILE A 430 -37.81 37.16 38.28
CA ILE A 430 -38.14 37.08 36.84
C ILE A 430 -37.04 37.71 35.98
N ASP A 431 -36.49 38.87 36.35
CA ASP A 431 -35.40 39.52 35.61
C ASP A 431 -34.10 38.70 35.68
N THR A 432 -33.81 38.05 36.81
CA THR A 432 -32.65 37.14 36.93
C THR A 432 -32.85 35.85 36.12
N LEU A 433 -34.06 35.32 36.07
CA LEU A 433 -34.39 34.16 35.21
C LEU A 433 -34.39 34.53 33.73
N GLU A 434 -34.88 35.72 33.33
CA GLU A 434 -34.80 36.19 31.95
C GLU A 434 -33.35 36.43 31.51
N THR A 435 -32.52 37.01 32.36
CA THR A 435 -31.09 37.21 32.05
C THR A 435 -30.35 35.88 31.99
N HIS A 436 -30.69 34.91 32.84
CA HIS A 436 -30.14 33.55 32.76
C HIS A 436 -30.62 32.79 31.50
N ALA A 437 -31.88 32.98 31.10
CA ALA A 437 -32.41 32.42 29.86
C ALA A 437 -31.72 33.00 28.62
N ARG A 438 -31.53 34.33 28.56
CA ARG A 438 -30.76 34.98 27.48
C ARG A 438 -29.30 34.53 27.45
N ALA A 439 -28.67 34.36 28.62
CA ALA A 439 -27.30 33.83 28.70
C ALA A 439 -27.20 32.36 28.24
N CYS A 440 -28.23 31.55 28.50
CA CYS A 440 -28.33 30.19 27.98
C CYS A 440 -28.53 30.18 26.46
N GLU A 441 -29.37 31.05 25.91
CA GLU A 441 -29.57 31.18 24.46
C GLU A 441 -28.29 31.63 23.75
N GLU A 442 -27.55 32.59 24.31
CA GLU A 442 -26.24 33.00 23.77
C GLU A 442 -25.21 31.86 23.79
N ARG A 443 -25.16 31.09 24.88
CA ARG A 443 -24.28 29.91 24.99
C ARG A 443 -24.66 28.81 23.99
N ILE A 444 -25.95 28.59 23.75
CA ILE A 444 -26.43 27.63 22.75
C ILE A 444 -26.01 28.10 21.35
N ALA A 445 -26.23 29.37 21.01
CA ALA A 445 -25.81 29.92 19.71
C ALA A 445 -24.29 29.89 19.50
N GLU A 446 -23.49 30.07 20.56
CA GLU A 446 -22.04 29.96 20.51
C GLU A 446 -21.57 28.51 20.30
N LYS A 447 -22.21 27.54 20.98
CA LYS A 447 -21.94 26.11 20.78
C LYS A 447 -22.37 25.62 19.40
N GLU A 448 -23.48 26.12 18.86
CA GLU A 448 -23.90 25.82 17.49
C GLU A 448 -22.91 26.35 16.45
N ARG A 449 -22.37 27.57 16.63
CA ARG A 449 -21.29 28.08 15.76
C ARG A 449 -20.02 27.22 15.87
N HIS A 450 -19.64 26.79 17.06
CA HIS A 450 -18.46 25.95 17.27
C HIS A 450 -18.64 24.54 16.67
N LEU A 451 -19.86 23.98 16.72
CA LEU A 451 -20.17 22.71 16.05
C LEU A 451 -20.12 22.85 14.52
N ALA A 452 -20.64 23.95 13.95
CA ALA A 452 -20.54 24.22 12.52
C ALA A 452 -19.08 24.40 12.06
N GLU A 453 -18.25 25.07 12.87
CA GLU A 453 -16.81 25.23 12.61
C GLU A 453 -16.07 23.88 12.65
N LEU A 454 -16.33 23.05 13.67
CA LEU A 454 -15.76 21.71 13.76
C LEU A 454 -16.22 20.79 12.62
N GLN A 455 -17.48 20.88 12.20
CA GLN A 455 -17.98 20.15 11.03
C GLN A 455 -17.27 20.57 9.75
N SER A 456 -17.11 21.88 9.52
CA SER A 456 -16.36 22.38 8.35
C SER A 456 -14.89 21.93 8.37
N ARG A 457 -14.27 21.86 9.55
CA ARG A 457 -12.89 21.39 9.73
C ARG A 457 -12.77 19.89 9.52
N ASN A 458 -13.76 19.10 9.92
CA ASN A 458 -13.83 17.67 9.64
C ASN A 458 -14.01 17.40 8.14
N GLU A 459 -14.85 18.16 7.43
CA GLU A 459 -15.00 18.04 5.97
C GLU A 459 -13.69 18.37 5.23
N VAL A 460 -12.92 19.35 5.73
CA VAL A 460 -11.57 19.66 5.20
C VAL A 460 -10.56 18.55 5.49
N LEU A 461 -10.62 17.92 6.67
CA LEU A 461 -9.74 16.81 7.01
C LEU A 461 -10.10 15.52 6.28
N GLU A 462 -11.39 15.22 6.08
CA GLU A 462 -11.84 14.06 5.30
C GLU A 462 -11.53 14.23 3.80
N SER A 463 -11.62 15.44 3.27
CA SER A 463 -11.17 15.75 1.90
C SER A 463 -9.64 15.71 1.74
N ALA A 464 -8.85 16.02 2.78
CA ALA A 464 -7.40 15.85 2.77
C ALA A 464 -6.97 14.39 2.91
N VAL A 465 -7.63 13.60 3.77
CA VAL A 465 -7.30 12.19 4.03
C VAL A 465 -7.70 11.27 2.87
N SER A 466 -8.74 11.61 2.11
CA SER A 466 -9.15 10.86 0.92
C SER A 466 -8.21 11.04 -0.29
N SER A 467 -7.26 11.98 -0.25
CA SER A 467 -6.28 12.21 -1.32
C SER A 467 -4.97 11.40 -1.18
N ASP A 468 -4.61 10.92 0.02
CA ASP A 468 -3.26 10.37 0.29
C ASP A 468 -3.24 8.88 0.72
N GLN A 469 -4.39 8.20 0.77
CA GLN A 469 -4.48 6.84 1.31
C GLN A 469 -4.07 5.69 0.37
N GLU A 470 -3.70 5.94 -0.89
CA GLU A 470 -3.25 4.87 -1.82
C GLU A 470 -1.73 4.57 -1.75
N GLY A 471 -0.91 5.33 -1.01
CA GLY A 471 0.57 5.18 -1.02
C GLY A 471 1.23 4.55 0.22
N VAL A 472 0.67 4.75 1.42
CA VAL A 472 1.43 4.59 2.68
C VAL A 472 1.63 3.12 3.11
N CYS A 473 0.82 2.17 2.61
CA CYS A 473 0.98 0.76 2.97
C CYS A 473 2.16 0.07 2.25
N SER A 474 2.63 0.63 1.13
CA SER A 474 3.73 0.06 0.32
C SER A 474 5.11 0.35 0.95
N ASP A 475 5.32 1.55 1.47
CA ASP A 475 6.64 1.97 1.99
C ASP A 475 6.99 1.29 3.32
N ALA A 476 5.98 0.99 4.16
CA ALA A 476 6.17 0.22 5.38
C ALA A 476 6.58 -1.25 5.10
N GLN A 477 6.21 -1.80 3.94
CA GLN A 477 6.66 -3.13 3.50
C GLN A 477 8.09 -3.07 2.92
N LEU A 478 8.41 -2.01 2.19
CA LEU A 478 9.73 -1.79 1.59
C LEU A 478 10.83 -1.59 2.66
N LEU A 479 10.51 -0.88 3.75
CA LEU A 479 11.41 -0.70 4.90
C LEU A 479 11.64 -2.01 5.67
N ARG A 480 10.62 -2.87 5.81
CA ARG A 480 10.78 -4.19 6.44
C ARG A 480 11.67 -5.13 5.60
N ASP A 481 11.59 -5.06 4.28
CA ASP A 481 12.42 -5.88 3.41
C ASP A 481 13.86 -5.37 3.28
N GLN A 482 14.09 -4.05 3.37
CA GLN A 482 15.44 -3.49 3.53
C GLN A 482 16.09 -3.91 4.85
N ALA A 483 15.34 -3.89 5.96
CA ALA A 483 15.84 -4.35 7.26
C ALA A 483 16.23 -5.84 7.25
N LYS A 484 15.44 -6.71 6.58
CA LYS A 484 15.77 -8.13 6.40
C LYS A 484 17.05 -8.33 5.58
N ARG A 485 17.24 -7.56 4.50
CA ARG A 485 18.46 -7.64 3.67
C ARG A 485 19.72 -7.20 4.42
N LEU A 486 19.63 -6.17 5.26
CA LEU A 486 20.75 -5.72 6.11
C LEU A 486 21.10 -6.76 7.17
N SER A 487 20.10 -7.44 7.76
CA SER A 487 20.35 -8.52 8.73
C SER A 487 21.04 -9.74 8.10
N ALA A 488 20.68 -10.09 6.86
CA ALA A 488 21.31 -11.17 6.11
C ALA A 488 22.79 -10.85 5.77
N PHE A 489 23.08 -9.61 5.38
CA PHE A 489 24.46 -9.16 5.14
C PHE A 489 25.33 -9.18 6.40
N ALA A 490 24.78 -8.78 7.55
CA ALA A 490 25.48 -8.83 8.83
C ALA A 490 25.85 -10.28 9.23
N SER A 491 24.93 -11.23 9.01
CA SER A 491 25.18 -12.66 9.30
C SER A 491 26.31 -13.24 8.42
N HIS A 492 26.37 -12.84 7.14
CA HIS A 492 27.39 -13.29 6.20
C HIS A 492 28.80 -12.76 6.56
N LEU A 493 28.89 -11.52 7.03
CA LEU A 493 30.17 -10.94 7.49
C LEU A 493 30.69 -11.62 8.77
N GLN A 494 29.80 -12.05 9.68
CA GLN A 494 30.21 -12.80 10.87
C GLN A 494 30.77 -14.18 10.53
N LEU A 495 30.14 -14.92 9.60
CA LEU A 495 30.64 -16.20 9.09
C LEU A 495 32.04 -16.06 8.45
N ARG A 496 32.26 -15.00 7.67
CA ARG A 496 33.57 -14.72 7.06
C ARG A 496 34.66 -14.44 8.12
N ARG A 497 34.34 -13.69 9.18
CA ARG A 497 35.27 -13.44 10.29
C ARG A 497 35.66 -14.72 11.04
N VAL A 498 34.71 -15.63 11.26
CA VAL A 498 34.98 -16.93 11.90
C VAL A 498 35.89 -17.80 11.04
N ARG A 499 35.64 -17.85 9.72
CA ARG A 499 36.44 -18.63 8.78
C ARG A 499 37.89 -18.12 8.68
N LEU A 500 38.09 -16.80 8.67
CA LEU A 500 39.43 -16.19 8.67
C LEU A 500 40.21 -16.44 9.96
N ARG A 501 39.56 -16.43 11.13
CA ARG A 501 40.22 -16.79 12.41
C ARG A 501 40.67 -18.25 12.43
N LYS A 502 39.85 -19.16 11.88
CA LYS A 502 40.19 -20.59 11.77
C LYS A 502 41.40 -20.81 10.85
N MET A 503 41.44 -20.11 9.71
CA MET A 503 42.56 -20.20 8.76
C MET A 503 43.86 -19.61 9.34
N ARG A 504 43.75 -18.52 10.10
CA ARG A 504 44.91 -17.91 10.78
C ARG A 504 45.47 -18.83 11.88
N ARG A 505 44.63 -19.61 12.57
CA ARG A 505 45.06 -20.62 13.55
C ARG A 505 45.81 -21.80 12.91
N ILE A 506 45.34 -22.29 11.76
CA ILE A 506 46.01 -23.37 11.01
C ILE A 506 47.38 -22.92 10.49
N LEU A 507 47.50 -21.68 10.02
CA LEU A 507 48.78 -21.13 9.57
C LEU A 507 49.76 -20.90 10.74
N SER A 508 49.28 -20.49 11.92
CA SER A 508 50.14 -20.36 13.10
C SER A 508 50.61 -21.71 13.66
N GLU A 509 49.80 -22.76 13.54
CA GLU A 509 50.21 -24.13 13.93
C GLU A 509 51.28 -24.69 12.98
N ARG A 510 51.24 -24.30 11.70
CA ARG A 510 52.25 -24.72 10.70
C ARG A 510 53.57 -23.94 10.82
N ALA A 511 53.53 -22.70 11.31
CA ALA A 511 54.72 -21.87 11.53
C ALA A 511 55.50 -22.24 12.81
N GLY A 512 54.92 -23.05 13.70
CA GLY A 512 55.51 -23.43 14.99
C GLY A 512 56.31 -24.74 15.01
N SER A 513 56.55 -25.39 13.85
CA SER A 513 57.33 -26.63 13.78
C SER A 513 58.74 -26.35 13.26
N PRO A 514 59.78 -26.33 14.12
CA PRO A 514 61.16 -26.23 13.69
C PRO A 514 61.70 -27.64 13.41
N THR A 515 61.79 -28.02 12.13
CA THR A 515 62.55 -29.21 11.73
C THR A 515 63.98 -28.81 11.38
N SER A 516 64.86 -29.17 12.30
CA SER A 516 66.30 -29.31 12.13
C SER A 516 66.65 -30.49 11.21
N HIS A 517 67.91 -30.48 10.77
CA HIS A 517 68.68 -31.55 10.14
C HIS A 517 68.64 -31.69 8.61
N VAL A 518 69.60 -30.96 8.02
CA VAL A 518 70.43 -31.38 6.89
C VAL A 518 71.30 -32.56 7.33
N GLU A 519 71.18 -33.71 6.64
CA GLU A 519 72.23 -34.68 6.28
C GLU A 519 71.61 -36.08 6.00
N SER A 520 71.34 -36.38 4.73
CA SER A 520 71.30 -37.75 4.14
C SER A 520 70.87 -37.70 2.67
N SER A 521 71.72 -37.14 1.81
CA SER A 521 71.41 -36.83 0.41
C SER A 521 71.47 -38.01 -0.58
N ILE A 522 71.56 -39.26 -0.14
CA ILE A 522 71.63 -40.43 -1.05
C ILE A 522 70.53 -41.47 -0.78
N GLU A 523 69.94 -41.48 0.42
CA GLU A 523 68.71 -42.24 0.68
C GLU A 523 67.44 -41.45 0.35
N SER A 524 67.51 -40.12 0.33
CA SER A 524 66.39 -39.25 -0.06
C SER A 524 66.01 -39.40 -1.54
N GLU A 525 66.94 -39.69 -2.44
CA GLU A 525 66.62 -39.79 -3.88
C GLU A 525 65.87 -41.09 -4.23
N ARG A 526 66.11 -42.18 -3.49
CA ARG A 526 65.35 -43.43 -3.61
C ARG A 526 63.98 -43.32 -2.93
N LEU A 527 63.91 -42.64 -1.79
CA LEU A 527 62.64 -42.31 -1.14
C LEU A 527 61.80 -41.36 -1.99
N ILE A 528 62.40 -40.37 -2.67
CA ILE A 528 61.69 -39.44 -3.57
C ILE A 528 61.13 -40.15 -4.80
N ARG A 529 61.82 -41.16 -5.37
CA ARG A 529 61.24 -41.94 -6.51
C ARG A 529 60.09 -42.84 -6.07
N VAL A 530 60.23 -43.53 -4.93
CA VAL A 530 59.13 -44.31 -4.36
C VAL A 530 57.97 -43.41 -3.94
N GLU A 531 58.26 -42.20 -3.44
CA GLU A 531 57.26 -41.20 -3.07
C GLU A 531 56.64 -40.53 -4.31
N GLN A 532 57.35 -40.40 -5.42
CA GLN A 532 56.81 -39.94 -6.71
C GLN A 532 55.90 -41.00 -7.34
N GLU A 533 56.28 -42.28 -7.31
CA GLU A 533 55.44 -43.39 -7.75
C GLU A 533 54.19 -43.52 -6.87
N ASP A 534 54.34 -43.42 -5.54
CA ASP A 534 53.21 -43.37 -4.61
C ASP A 534 52.36 -42.10 -4.78
N MET A 535 52.95 -40.95 -5.15
CA MET A 535 52.17 -39.75 -5.47
C MET A 535 51.39 -39.89 -6.77
N VAL A 536 51.94 -40.54 -7.79
CA VAL A 536 51.21 -40.83 -9.03
C VAL A 536 50.10 -41.83 -8.77
N ARG A 537 50.36 -42.86 -7.96
CA ARG A 537 49.35 -43.86 -7.54
C ARG A 537 48.25 -43.22 -6.69
N ARG A 538 48.60 -42.38 -5.73
CA ARG A 538 47.64 -41.60 -4.93
C ARG A 538 46.89 -40.56 -5.77
N ARG A 539 47.50 -39.98 -6.82
CA ARG A 539 46.79 -39.10 -7.76
C ARG A 539 45.78 -39.88 -8.59
N HIS A 540 46.10 -41.10 -9.02
CA HIS A 540 45.14 -41.97 -9.72
C HIS A 540 44.03 -42.46 -8.81
N GLU A 541 44.33 -42.86 -7.58
CA GLU A 541 43.32 -43.22 -6.57
C GLU A 541 42.45 -42.01 -6.18
N MET A 542 43.03 -40.81 -6.06
CA MET A 542 42.29 -39.57 -5.82
C MET A 542 41.42 -39.19 -7.02
N ALA A 543 41.91 -39.30 -8.26
CA ALA A 543 41.11 -39.08 -9.45
C ALA A 543 39.97 -40.10 -9.57
N GLU A 544 40.20 -41.36 -9.18
CA GLU A 544 39.18 -42.39 -9.17
C GLU A 544 38.14 -42.13 -8.07
N LEU A 545 38.57 -41.72 -6.87
CA LEU A 545 37.68 -41.31 -5.78
C LEU A 545 36.90 -40.03 -6.11
N GLU A 546 37.52 -39.06 -6.77
CA GLU A 546 36.88 -37.85 -7.28
C GLU A 546 35.87 -38.20 -8.37
N SER A 547 36.16 -39.13 -9.28
CA SER A 547 35.21 -39.56 -10.30
C SER A 547 34.00 -40.27 -9.68
N ARG A 548 34.20 -41.06 -8.61
CA ARG A 548 33.11 -41.73 -7.87
C ARG A 548 32.31 -40.73 -7.03
N MET A 549 32.97 -39.73 -6.43
CA MET A 549 32.30 -38.62 -5.75
C MET A 549 31.52 -37.76 -6.73
N MET A 550 32.09 -37.41 -7.88
CA MET A 550 31.43 -36.65 -8.94
C MET A 550 30.23 -37.41 -9.51
N ARG A 551 30.26 -38.74 -9.66
CA ARG A 551 29.08 -39.51 -10.07
C ARG A 551 27.97 -39.50 -9.00
N ARG A 552 28.33 -39.65 -7.72
CA ARG A 552 27.35 -39.55 -6.62
C ARG A 552 26.80 -38.13 -6.45
N TRP A 553 27.62 -37.11 -6.67
CA TRP A 553 27.22 -35.71 -6.57
C TRP A 553 26.43 -35.27 -7.80
N ALA A 554 26.77 -35.75 -9.00
CA ALA A 554 26.05 -35.48 -10.25
C ALA A 554 24.60 -35.96 -10.22
N CYS A 555 24.31 -37.11 -9.59
CA CYS A 555 22.94 -37.59 -9.43
C CYS A 555 22.09 -36.69 -8.51
N HIS A 556 22.68 -36.07 -7.48
CA HIS A 556 21.94 -35.15 -6.60
C HIS A 556 21.91 -33.71 -7.13
N THR A 557 22.92 -33.28 -7.87
CA THR A 557 22.93 -31.93 -8.46
C THR A 557 21.99 -31.83 -9.67
N THR A 558 21.81 -32.88 -10.46
CA THR A 558 20.86 -32.88 -11.59
C THR A 558 19.40 -32.77 -11.13
N ALA A 559 19.01 -33.45 -10.04
CA ALA A 559 17.69 -33.24 -9.44
C ALA A 559 17.55 -31.81 -8.88
N GLY A 560 18.59 -31.29 -8.23
CA GLY A 560 18.61 -29.92 -7.72
C GLY A 560 18.56 -28.85 -8.81
N THR A 561 19.16 -29.07 -9.97
CA THR A 561 19.10 -28.12 -11.10
C THR A 561 17.71 -28.11 -11.73
N VAL A 562 17.05 -29.27 -11.90
CA VAL A 562 15.68 -29.33 -12.40
C VAL A 562 14.73 -28.56 -11.50
N VAL A 563 14.82 -28.73 -10.17
CA VAL A 563 14.00 -27.97 -9.21
C VAL A 563 14.28 -26.47 -9.28
N LYS A 564 15.55 -26.07 -9.42
CA LYS A 564 15.90 -24.64 -9.59
C LYS A 564 15.35 -24.06 -10.89
N ILE A 565 15.41 -24.82 -11.98
CA ILE A 565 14.85 -24.40 -13.27
C ILE A 565 13.32 -24.31 -13.18
N SER A 566 12.65 -25.25 -12.53
CA SER A 566 11.19 -25.18 -12.36
C SER A 566 10.78 -23.97 -11.51
N ILE A 567 11.52 -23.66 -10.44
CA ILE A 567 11.26 -22.46 -9.63
C ILE A 567 11.49 -21.20 -10.46
N LEU A 568 12.56 -21.14 -11.25
CA LEU A 568 12.84 -20.03 -12.15
C LEU A 568 11.71 -19.83 -13.17
N LEU A 569 11.20 -20.91 -13.77
CA LEU A 569 10.08 -20.85 -14.70
C LEU A 569 8.79 -20.32 -14.04
N VAL A 570 8.50 -20.72 -12.80
CA VAL A 570 7.35 -20.18 -12.04
C VAL A 570 7.53 -18.69 -11.79
N ILE A 571 8.73 -18.24 -11.40
CA ILE A 571 9.02 -16.82 -11.19
C ILE A 571 8.81 -16.04 -12.49
N ILE A 572 9.34 -16.54 -13.62
CA ILE A 572 9.16 -15.90 -14.93
C ILE A 572 7.68 -15.88 -15.32
N ALA A 573 6.93 -16.95 -15.11
CA ALA A 573 5.49 -16.98 -15.39
C ALA A 573 4.73 -15.93 -14.57
N THR A 574 5.05 -15.80 -13.27
CA THR A 574 4.45 -14.76 -12.42
C THR A 574 4.87 -13.35 -12.87
N ALA A 575 6.14 -13.13 -13.21
CA ALA A 575 6.63 -11.85 -13.68
C ALA A 575 6.00 -11.44 -15.03
N CYS A 576 5.86 -12.38 -15.96
CA CYS A 576 5.15 -12.15 -17.23
C CYS A 576 3.67 -11.81 -16.97
N TRP A 577 3.00 -12.52 -16.06
CA TRP A 577 1.62 -12.23 -15.68
C TRP A 577 1.45 -10.81 -15.14
N PHE A 578 2.28 -10.40 -14.17
CA PHE A 578 2.24 -9.04 -13.64
C PHE A 578 2.67 -7.99 -14.67
N GLY A 579 3.68 -8.29 -15.49
CA GLY A 579 4.12 -7.41 -16.57
C GLY A 579 3.03 -7.17 -17.61
N THR A 580 2.27 -8.20 -17.98
CA THR A 580 1.15 -8.02 -18.93
C THR A 580 0.03 -7.17 -18.39
N ARG A 581 -0.24 -7.17 -17.08
CA ARG A 581 -1.17 -6.20 -16.48
C ARG A 581 -0.72 -4.75 -16.65
N TRP A 582 0.59 -4.51 -16.73
CA TRP A 582 1.15 -3.17 -16.85
C TRP A 582 1.19 -2.68 -18.30
N PHE A 583 1.64 -3.52 -19.24
CA PHE A 583 1.78 -3.13 -20.66
C PHE A 583 0.52 -3.34 -21.50
N ALA A 584 -0.34 -4.28 -21.11
CA ALA A 584 -1.59 -4.60 -21.79
C ALA A 584 -2.73 -4.65 -20.76
N PRO A 585 -3.08 -3.50 -20.14
CA PRO A 585 -4.19 -3.44 -19.20
C PRO A 585 -5.44 -3.98 -19.89
N GLY A 586 -6.13 -4.88 -19.18
CA GLY A 586 -7.34 -5.50 -19.69
C GLY A 586 -8.42 -4.44 -19.85
N MET A 587 -9.39 -4.71 -20.72
CA MET A 587 -10.58 -3.86 -20.75
C MET A 587 -11.28 -4.00 -19.40
N VAL A 588 -11.42 -2.89 -18.70
CA VAL A 588 -12.22 -2.80 -17.48
C VAL A 588 -13.67 -2.63 -17.90
N SER A 589 -14.56 -3.44 -17.36
CA SER A 589 -16.00 -3.23 -17.52
C SER A 589 -16.54 -2.53 -16.29
N SER A 590 -17.16 -1.37 -16.50
CA SER A 590 -17.94 -0.69 -15.48
C SER A 590 -19.41 -1.00 -15.75
N THR A 591 -20.19 -1.33 -14.72
CA THR A 591 -21.61 -1.61 -14.82
C THR A 591 -22.43 -0.63 -14.00
N ALA A 592 -23.58 -0.23 -14.55
CA ALA A 592 -24.56 0.59 -13.89
C ALA A 592 -25.93 -0.07 -14.02
N LEU A 593 -26.65 -0.16 -12.91
CA LEU A 593 -28.01 -0.70 -12.88
C LEU A 593 -29.01 0.44 -12.82
N VAL A 594 -29.91 0.46 -13.79
CA VAL A 594 -30.94 1.48 -13.93
C VAL A 594 -32.30 0.82 -13.83
N ARG A 595 -33.15 1.30 -12.94
CA ARG A 595 -34.47 0.75 -12.68
C ARG A 595 -35.56 1.79 -12.96
N ALA A 596 -36.69 1.33 -13.48
CA ALA A 596 -37.90 2.12 -13.61
C ALA A 596 -38.55 2.33 -12.23
N HIS A 597 -38.75 3.59 -11.84
CA HIS A 597 -39.43 3.99 -10.62
C HIS A 597 -40.72 4.77 -10.96
N PRO A 598 -41.91 4.13 -10.90
CA PRO A 598 -43.17 4.82 -11.17
C PRO A 598 -43.43 5.93 -10.16
N ILE A 599 -43.87 7.09 -10.67
CA ILE A 599 -44.18 8.28 -9.85
C ILE A 599 -45.32 7.99 -8.85
N THR A 600 -46.24 7.10 -9.23
CA THR A 600 -47.41 6.74 -8.43
C THR A 600 -47.08 5.81 -7.25
N GLY A 601 -45.84 5.33 -7.13
CA GLY A 601 -45.43 4.35 -6.12
C GLY A 601 -46.05 2.97 -6.40
N GLY A 602 -45.27 2.04 -6.94
CA GLY A 602 -45.74 0.70 -7.30
C GLY A 602 -44.75 -0.06 -8.17
N THR A 603 -45.14 -1.23 -8.67
CA THR A 603 -44.40 -1.95 -9.72
C THR A 603 -44.99 -1.61 -11.08
N LEU A 604 -44.15 -1.42 -12.09
CA LEU A 604 -44.60 -1.24 -13.47
C LEU A 604 -45.20 -2.55 -13.99
N ASP A 605 -46.24 -2.47 -14.82
CA ASP A 605 -46.76 -3.64 -15.53
C ASP A 605 -45.72 -4.14 -16.53
N ASP A 606 -45.59 -5.45 -16.71
CA ASP A 606 -44.54 -6.08 -17.52
C ASP A 606 -44.52 -5.56 -18.97
N ALA A 607 -45.69 -5.27 -19.55
CA ALA A 607 -45.79 -4.70 -20.89
C ALA A 607 -45.21 -3.29 -20.95
N THR A 608 -45.57 -2.44 -19.98
CA THR A 608 -45.02 -1.07 -19.86
C THR A 608 -43.53 -1.08 -19.54
N ALA A 609 -43.08 -2.01 -18.71
CA ALA A 609 -41.68 -2.18 -18.34
C ALA A 609 -40.80 -2.62 -19.51
N LYS A 610 -41.32 -3.47 -20.41
CA LYS A 610 -40.64 -3.80 -21.68
C LYS A 610 -40.56 -2.60 -22.61
N SER A 611 -41.66 -1.84 -22.77
CA SER A 611 -41.65 -0.62 -23.59
C SER A 611 -40.68 0.44 -23.05
N TRP A 612 -40.53 0.52 -21.72
CA TRP A 612 -39.55 1.36 -21.05
C TRP A 612 -38.12 0.93 -21.39
N ASN A 613 -37.82 -0.37 -21.33
CA ASN A 613 -36.51 -0.92 -21.69
C ASN A 613 -36.16 -0.63 -23.16
N GLU A 614 -37.08 -0.91 -24.09
CA GLU A 614 -36.90 -0.68 -25.54
C GLU A 614 -36.66 0.80 -25.86
N TRP A 615 -37.40 1.70 -25.21
CA TRP A 615 -37.24 3.13 -25.40
C TRP A 615 -35.88 3.62 -24.92
N HIS A 616 -35.41 3.20 -23.73
CA HIS A 616 -34.10 3.61 -23.21
C HIS A 616 -32.95 2.99 -24.03
N LYS A 617 -33.12 1.78 -24.57
CA LYS A 617 -32.18 1.22 -25.56
C LYS A 617 -32.10 2.08 -26.82
N GLY A 618 -33.25 2.51 -27.35
CA GLY A 618 -33.30 3.42 -28.49
C GLY A 618 -32.63 4.77 -28.21
N LEU A 619 -32.85 5.34 -27.01
CA LEU A 619 -32.24 6.59 -26.59
C LEU A 619 -30.72 6.47 -26.45
N LEU A 620 -30.21 5.37 -25.89
CA LEU A 620 -28.76 5.13 -25.76
C LEU A 620 -28.06 4.98 -27.11
N SER A 621 -28.80 4.61 -28.17
CA SER A 621 -28.30 4.55 -29.55
C SER A 621 -28.44 5.85 -30.35
N ASP A 622 -29.02 6.91 -29.78
CA ASP A 622 -29.22 8.20 -30.47
C ASP A 622 -27.93 9.05 -30.47
N ASP A 623 -27.53 9.54 -31.65
CA ASP A 623 -26.38 10.44 -31.82
C ASP A 623 -26.53 11.74 -31.02
N LEU A 624 -27.75 12.23 -30.84
CA LEU A 624 -28.02 13.43 -30.04
C LEU A 624 -27.76 13.17 -28.56
N PHE A 625 -28.08 11.97 -28.09
CA PHE A 625 -27.78 11.54 -26.74
C PHE A 625 -26.27 11.44 -26.52
N VAL A 626 -25.53 10.87 -27.46
CA VAL A 626 -24.05 10.79 -27.41
C VAL A 626 -23.42 12.18 -27.29
N LYS A 627 -23.93 13.18 -28.04
CA LYS A 627 -23.48 14.59 -27.92
C LYS A 627 -23.78 15.19 -26.56
N ALA A 628 -24.94 14.87 -25.97
CA ALA A 628 -25.30 15.34 -24.63
C ALA A 628 -24.39 14.73 -23.55
N VAL A 629 -24.13 13.42 -23.64
CA VAL A 629 -23.17 12.72 -22.75
C VAL A 629 -21.79 13.33 -22.87
N PHE A 630 -21.34 13.61 -24.09
CA PHE A 630 -20.05 14.22 -24.35
C PHE A 630 -19.89 15.59 -23.71
N ASN A 631 -20.86 16.49 -23.92
CA ASN A 631 -20.86 17.83 -23.34
C ASN A 631 -20.84 17.76 -21.80
N ARG A 632 -21.57 16.81 -21.22
CA ARG A 632 -21.54 16.58 -19.77
C ARG A 632 -20.19 16.06 -19.31
N PHE A 633 -19.63 15.06 -19.99
CA PHE A 633 -18.32 14.51 -19.66
C PHE A 633 -17.21 15.56 -19.74
N GLN A 634 -17.22 16.43 -20.77
CA GLN A 634 -16.32 17.58 -20.87
C GLN A 634 -16.44 18.54 -19.70
N SER A 635 -17.66 18.79 -19.21
CA SER A 635 -17.87 19.69 -18.08
C SER A 635 -17.37 19.11 -16.74
N THR A 636 -17.29 17.78 -16.62
CA THR A 636 -16.94 17.09 -15.36
C THR A 636 -15.50 16.58 -15.34
N SER A 637 -14.86 16.37 -16.49
CA SER A 637 -13.52 15.77 -16.59
C SER A 637 -12.52 16.68 -17.30
N LEU A 638 -11.44 17.06 -16.61
CA LEU A 638 -10.23 17.63 -17.21
C LEU A 638 -9.53 16.56 -18.06
N GLY A 639 -9.72 16.60 -19.38
CA GLY A 639 -9.09 15.67 -20.33
C GLY A 639 -10.06 14.80 -21.13
N ALA A 640 -11.24 15.32 -21.48
CA ALA A 640 -12.19 14.57 -22.29
C ALA A 640 -11.63 14.19 -23.68
N PRO A 641 -11.90 12.96 -24.17
CA PRO A 641 -11.59 12.57 -25.54
C PRO A 641 -12.29 13.48 -26.56
N SER A 642 -11.98 13.36 -27.84
CA SER A 642 -12.74 14.05 -28.89
C SER A 642 -14.15 13.48 -29.02
N LEU A 643 -15.09 14.24 -29.58
CA LEU A 643 -16.46 13.79 -29.82
C LEU A 643 -16.50 12.48 -30.63
N ASP A 644 -15.65 12.38 -31.66
CA ASP A 644 -15.55 11.18 -32.50
C ASP A 644 -15.05 9.98 -31.69
N ALA A 645 -14.06 10.18 -30.82
CA ALA A 645 -13.54 9.13 -29.95
C ALA A 645 -14.57 8.68 -28.92
N SER A 646 -15.33 9.60 -28.31
CA SER A 646 -16.43 9.27 -27.40
C SER A 646 -17.55 8.53 -28.11
N SER A 647 -17.92 8.95 -29.33
CA SER A 647 -18.95 8.26 -30.13
C SER A 647 -18.53 6.83 -30.48
N ALA A 648 -17.27 6.62 -30.86
CA ALA A 648 -16.73 5.29 -31.13
C ALA A 648 -16.65 4.44 -29.86
N MET A 649 -16.30 5.04 -28.71
CA MET A 649 -16.29 4.34 -27.42
C MET A 649 -17.70 3.92 -26.98
N LEU A 650 -18.71 4.78 -27.16
CA LEU A 650 -20.09 4.47 -26.82
C LEU A 650 -20.70 3.45 -27.79
N GLY A 651 -20.47 3.60 -29.09
CA GLY A 651 -21.06 2.70 -30.10
C GLY A 651 -20.51 1.27 -30.06
N ASP A 652 -19.20 1.10 -29.87
CA ASP A 652 -18.56 -0.22 -29.94
C ASP A 652 -18.49 -0.93 -28.56
N LYS A 653 -18.55 -0.17 -27.46
CA LYS A 653 -18.22 -0.69 -26.12
C LYS A 653 -19.31 -0.56 -25.08
N LEU A 654 -20.42 0.12 -25.39
CA LEU A 654 -21.60 0.16 -24.53
C LEU A 654 -22.47 -1.05 -24.82
N VAL A 655 -22.64 -1.92 -23.82
CA VAL A 655 -23.50 -3.09 -23.90
C VAL A 655 -24.67 -2.88 -22.95
N VAL A 656 -25.89 -2.88 -23.48
CA VAL A 656 -27.12 -2.71 -22.71
C VAL A 656 -27.83 -4.05 -22.61
N THR A 657 -27.79 -4.66 -21.43
CA THR A 657 -28.46 -5.94 -21.14
C THR A 657 -29.74 -5.69 -20.37
N GLU A 658 -30.85 -6.29 -20.85
CA GLU A 658 -32.09 -6.35 -20.08
C GLU A 658 -31.93 -7.44 -19.03
N VAL A 659 -31.99 -7.04 -17.75
CA VAL A 659 -31.94 -7.98 -16.64
C VAL A 659 -33.36 -8.48 -16.35
N GLU A 660 -34.27 -7.53 -16.18
CA GLU A 660 -35.69 -7.76 -15.92
C GLU A 660 -36.53 -6.67 -16.61
N PRO A 661 -37.84 -6.87 -16.82
CA PRO A 661 -38.73 -5.80 -17.28
C PRO A 661 -38.60 -4.58 -16.36
N GLY A 662 -38.23 -3.43 -16.93
CA GLY A 662 -38.04 -2.18 -16.17
C GLY A 662 -36.69 -2.11 -15.43
N MET A 663 -35.74 -3.01 -15.71
CA MET A 663 -34.38 -2.94 -15.20
C MET A 663 -33.36 -3.17 -16.32
N LEU A 664 -32.49 -2.18 -16.52
CA LEU A 664 -31.41 -2.21 -17.50
C LEU A 664 -30.06 -2.23 -16.80
N GLN A 665 -29.21 -3.16 -17.20
CA GLN A 665 -27.78 -3.13 -16.87
C GLN A 665 -27.04 -2.53 -18.05
N ILE A 666 -26.39 -1.39 -17.80
CA ILE A 666 -25.57 -0.69 -18.78
C ILE A 666 -24.12 -1.00 -18.43
N ARG A 667 -23.44 -1.75 -19.30
CA ARG A 667 -22.02 -2.08 -19.17
C ARG A 667 -21.22 -1.26 -20.17
N LEU A 668 -20.16 -0.59 -19.71
CA LEU A 668 -19.21 0.11 -20.57
C LEU A 668 -17.84 -0.54 -20.42
N ASN A 669 -17.24 -0.96 -21.54
CA ASN A 669 -15.90 -1.50 -21.55
C ASN A 669 -14.89 -0.40 -21.93
N GLY A 670 -13.87 -0.16 -21.11
CA GLY A 670 -12.85 0.83 -21.39
C GLY A 670 -11.45 0.41 -20.94
N ARG A 671 -10.45 1.24 -21.24
CA ARG A 671 -9.03 0.92 -20.98
C ARG A 671 -8.62 1.18 -19.54
N THR A 672 -9.26 2.17 -18.92
CA THR A 672 -8.88 2.78 -17.65
C THR A 672 -10.09 2.74 -16.73
N PRO A 673 -9.98 2.20 -15.51
CA PRO A 673 -11.14 2.02 -14.62
C PRO A 673 -11.79 3.36 -14.27
N ARG A 674 -10.99 4.38 -13.93
CA ARG A 674 -11.47 5.71 -13.54
C ARG A 674 -12.16 6.45 -14.69
N GLU A 675 -11.62 6.41 -15.91
CA GLU A 675 -12.25 7.11 -17.04
C GLU A 675 -13.51 6.39 -17.49
N THR A 676 -13.50 5.05 -17.52
CA THR A 676 -14.67 4.23 -17.89
C THR A 676 -15.80 4.44 -16.89
N GLN A 677 -15.47 4.48 -15.59
CA GLN A 677 -16.43 4.78 -14.53
C GLN A 677 -17.03 6.18 -14.71
N ARG A 678 -16.21 7.23 -14.83
CA ARG A 678 -16.70 8.62 -15.01
C ARG A 678 -17.52 8.81 -16.27
N LEU A 679 -17.14 8.14 -17.36
CA LEU A 679 -17.87 8.18 -18.61
C LEU A 679 -19.23 7.50 -18.45
N LEU A 680 -19.28 6.34 -17.80
CA LEU A 680 -20.55 5.65 -17.51
C LEU A 680 -21.42 6.44 -16.52
N GLU A 681 -20.84 7.07 -15.50
CA GLU A 681 -21.57 8.00 -14.61
C GLU A 681 -22.18 9.16 -15.41
N SER A 682 -21.43 9.71 -16.36
CA SER A 682 -21.94 10.77 -17.25
C SER A 682 -23.05 10.26 -18.17
N VAL A 683 -22.95 9.03 -18.68
CA VAL A 683 -24.01 8.37 -19.46
C VAL A 683 -25.27 8.22 -18.63
N VAL A 684 -25.17 7.61 -17.45
CA VAL A 684 -26.32 7.31 -16.58
C VAL A 684 -26.97 8.58 -16.07
N ALA A 685 -26.18 9.59 -15.71
CA ALA A 685 -26.72 10.87 -15.26
C ALA A 685 -27.39 11.63 -16.41
N THR A 686 -26.85 11.55 -17.63
CA THR A 686 -27.49 12.12 -18.82
C THR A 686 -28.76 11.36 -19.18
N LEU A 687 -28.76 10.02 -19.06
CA LEU A 687 -29.93 9.17 -19.24
C LEU A 687 -31.04 9.54 -18.27
N SER A 688 -30.71 9.72 -16.99
CA SER A 688 -31.67 10.17 -15.98
C SER A 688 -32.25 11.55 -16.33
N SER A 689 -31.41 12.51 -16.73
CA SER A 689 -31.84 13.87 -17.10
C SER A 689 -32.73 13.88 -18.36
N GLU A 690 -32.32 13.19 -19.42
CA GLU A 690 -33.08 13.11 -20.67
C GLU A 690 -34.37 12.31 -20.51
N SER A 691 -34.34 11.20 -19.77
CA SER A 691 -35.55 10.46 -19.39
C SER A 691 -36.53 11.37 -18.66
N GLN A 692 -36.06 12.18 -17.69
CA GLN A 692 -36.92 13.10 -16.94
C GLN A 692 -37.50 14.21 -17.83
N ARG A 693 -36.70 14.75 -18.77
CA ARG A 693 -37.17 15.75 -19.74
C ARG A 693 -38.26 15.20 -20.67
N GLN A 694 -38.14 13.93 -21.05
CA GLN A 694 -39.05 13.29 -22.02
C GLN A 694 -40.21 12.53 -21.37
N LEU A 695 -40.29 12.52 -20.04
CA LEU A 695 -41.31 11.85 -19.24
C LEU A 695 -42.75 12.16 -19.72
N ALA A 696 -43.05 13.42 -20.02
CA ALA A 696 -44.38 13.84 -20.48
C ALA A 696 -44.76 13.28 -21.88
N ARG A 697 -43.77 12.89 -22.68
CA ARG A 697 -43.96 12.37 -24.05
C ARG A 697 -44.02 10.85 -24.10
N ARG A 698 -43.41 10.16 -23.14
CA ARG A 698 -43.28 8.70 -23.12
C ARG A 698 -44.55 7.98 -22.62
N GLY A 699 -45.34 8.63 -21.75
CA GLY A 699 -46.67 8.15 -21.34
C GLY A 699 -46.67 6.95 -20.37
N ASP A 700 -45.49 6.50 -19.95
CA ASP A 700 -45.24 5.38 -19.05
C ASP A 700 -45.25 5.77 -17.56
N GLY A 701 -45.06 7.05 -17.24
CA GLY A 701 -45.13 7.58 -15.87
C GLY A 701 -44.02 7.10 -14.93
N ALA A 702 -42.95 6.48 -15.45
CA ALA A 702 -41.82 5.98 -14.68
C ALA A 702 -40.60 6.89 -14.80
N ARG A 703 -39.94 7.19 -13.69
CA ARG A 703 -38.63 7.88 -13.71
C ARG A 703 -37.51 6.85 -13.77
N VAL A 704 -36.35 7.30 -14.26
CA VAL A 704 -35.11 6.54 -14.16
C VAL A 704 -34.58 6.71 -12.74
N ASP A 705 -34.51 5.61 -12.02
CA ASP A 705 -33.85 5.50 -10.72
C ASP A 705 -32.57 4.70 -10.86
N ILE A 706 -31.49 5.19 -10.26
CA ILE A 706 -30.17 4.59 -10.37
C ILE A 706 -29.97 3.73 -9.13
N VAL A 707 -29.82 2.41 -9.32
CA VAL A 707 -29.58 1.49 -8.21
C VAL A 707 -28.12 1.60 -7.81
N THR A 708 -27.84 2.33 -6.73
CA THR A 708 -26.49 2.44 -6.17
C THR A 708 -26.11 1.14 -5.47
N SER A 709 -24.97 0.57 -5.87
CA SER A 709 -24.38 -0.57 -5.18
C SER A 709 -23.24 -0.02 -4.32
N ASP A 710 -23.29 -0.26 -3.01
CA ASP A 710 -22.29 0.19 -2.04
C ASP A 710 -22.06 1.72 -2.00
N GLY A 711 -23.11 2.51 -2.30
CA GLY A 711 -23.03 3.98 -2.33
C GLY A 711 -22.40 4.55 -3.61
N SER A 712 -21.94 3.71 -4.53
CA SER A 712 -21.44 4.11 -5.85
C SER A 712 -22.53 4.01 -6.92
N ILE A 713 -22.59 4.99 -7.82
CA ILE A 713 -23.51 5.02 -8.98
C ILE A 713 -23.12 3.97 -10.02
N VAL A 714 -21.83 3.66 -10.10
CA VAL A 714 -21.23 2.73 -11.05
C VAL A 714 -20.28 1.81 -10.31
N THR A 715 -20.46 0.50 -10.49
CA THR A 715 -19.55 -0.51 -9.99
C THR A 715 -18.56 -0.91 -11.07
N ASN A 716 -17.28 -0.99 -10.71
CA ASN A 716 -16.29 -1.59 -11.59
C ASN A 716 -16.35 -3.11 -11.38
N ASP A 717 -16.71 -3.84 -12.43
CA ASP A 717 -16.65 -5.30 -12.36
C ASP A 717 -15.19 -5.71 -12.13
N PRO A 718 -14.92 -6.73 -11.30
CA PRO A 718 -13.58 -7.25 -11.12
C PRO A 718 -13.04 -7.64 -12.49
N ILE A 719 -11.90 -7.04 -12.87
CA ILE A 719 -11.30 -7.11 -14.22
C ILE A 719 -11.47 -8.53 -14.77
N PRO A 720 -12.39 -8.76 -15.72
CA PRO A 720 -12.54 -10.08 -16.31
C PRO A 720 -11.21 -10.38 -16.98
N VAL A 721 -10.60 -11.50 -16.61
CA VAL A 721 -9.35 -11.90 -17.25
C VAL A 721 -9.67 -12.15 -18.72
N SER A 722 -9.29 -11.20 -19.56
CA SER A 722 -9.65 -11.28 -20.97
C SER A 722 -8.82 -12.39 -21.64
N SER A 723 -9.41 -13.07 -22.61
CA SER A 723 -8.67 -14.05 -23.44
C SER A 723 -7.41 -13.42 -24.05
N GLY A 724 -7.45 -12.12 -24.36
CA GLY A 724 -6.31 -11.34 -24.84
C GLY A 724 -5.16 -11.24 -23.82
N GLN A 725 -5.45 -11.05 -22.52
CA GLN A 725 -4.41 -11.02 -21.49
C GLN A 725 -3.72 -12.38 -21.32
N PHE A 726 -4.47 -13.48 -21.39
CA PHE A 726 -3.86 -14.80 -21.36
C PHE A 726 -2.98 -15.06 -22.59
N GLN A 727 -3.39 -14.61 -23.78
CA GLN A 727 -2.60 -14.74 -24.99
C GLN A 727 -1.31 -13.92 -24.93
N THR A 728 -1.38 -12.65 -24.50
CA THR A 728 -0.19 -11.80 -24.36
C THR A 728 0.74 -12.30 -23.26
N ALA A 729 0.20 -12.76 -22.12
CA ALA A 729 1.01 -13.34 -21.04
C ALA A 729 1.67 -14.66 -21.48
N GLY A 730 0.93 -15.50 -22.20
CA GLY A 730 1.44 -16.73 -22.78
C GLY A 730 2.54 -16.48 -23.81
N LEU A 731 2.39 -15.48 -24.68
CA LEU A 731 3.40 -15.09 -25.66
C LEU A 731 4.65 -14.50 -24.99
N ALA A 732 4.48 -13.62 -24.00
CA ALA A 732 5.59 -13.03 -23.25
C ALA A 732 6.37 -14.09 -22.45
N PHE A 733 5.66 -15.02 -21.83
CA PHE A 733 6.25 -16.16 -21.13
C PHE A 733 6.99 -17.08 -22.11
N GLY A 734 6.33 -17.50 -23.19
CA GLY A 734 6.91 -18.37 -24.22
C GLY A 734 8.15 -17.75 -24.87
N GLY A 735 8.10 -16.46 -25.20
CA GLY A 735 9.23 -15.70 -25.73
C GLY A 735 10.40 -15.62 -24.73
N SER A 736 10.10 -15.38 -23.45
CA SER A 736 11.11 -15.32 -22.38
C SER A 736 11.78 -16.68 -22.17
N VAL A 737 11.01 -17.77 -22.16
CA VAL A 737 11.54 -19.15 -22.05
C VAL A 737 12.38 -19.53 -23.27
N ALA A 738 11.95 -19.16 -24.48
CA ALA A 738 12.72 -19.40 -25.69
C ALA A 738 14.06 -18.63 -25.69
N ALA A 739 14.05 -17.36 -25.27
CA ALA A 739 15.26 -16.54 -25.15
C ALA A 739 16.25 -17.10 -24.11
N LEU A 740 15.76 -17.52 -22.94
CA LEU A 740 16.56 -18.20 -21.91
C LEU A 740 17.11 -19.53 -22.40
N GLY A 741 16.32 -20.29 -23.17
CA GLY A 741 16.76 -21.54 -23.80
C GLY A 741 17.90 -21.31 -24.80
N LEU A 742 17.77 -20.32 -25.68
CA LEU A 742 18.81 -19.94 -26.64
C LEU A 742 20.08 -19.44 -25.94
N PHE A 743 19.93 -18.59 -24.92
CA PHE A 743 21.05 -18.10 -24.12
C PHE A 743 21.76 -19.26 -23.38
N GLY A 744 20.99 -20.15 -22.75
CA GLY A 744 21.50 -21.33 -22.08
C GLY A 744 22.22 -22.28 -23.04
N ALA A 745 21.66 -22.51 -24.23
CA ALA A 745 22.30 -23.30 -25.27
C ALA A 745 23.60 -22.66 -25.79
N GLY A 746 23.63 -21.34 -25.96
CA GLY A 746 24.83 -20.58 -26.34
C GLY A 746 25.94 -20.68 -25.31
N VAL A 747 25.62 -20.46 -24.03
CA VAL A 747 26.59 -20.63 -22.91
C VAL A 747 27.07 -22.07 -22.83
N TYR A 748 26.18 -23.05 -22.98
CA TYR A 748 26.56 -24.46 -23.00
C TYR A 748 27.49 -24.80 -24.16
N ALA A 749 27.22 -24.27 -25.37
CA ALA A 749 28.09 -24.46 -26.53
C ALA A 749 29.47 -23.83 -26.30
N MET A 750 29.54 -22.63 -25.71
CA MET A 750 30.81 -22.00 -25.33
C MET A 750 31.59 -22.80 -24.28
N LEU A 751 30.93 -23.28 -23.22
CA LEU A 751 31.55 -24.12 -22.18
C LEU A 751 32.01 -25.47 -22.74
N ARG A 752 31.27 -26.04 -23.68
CA ARG A 752 31.67 -27.28 -24.35
C ARG A 752 32.88 -27.04 -25.26
N ARG A 753 32.93 -25.90 -25.94
CA ARG A 753 34.07 -25.51 -26.78
C ARG A 753 35.31 -25.23 -25.93
N SER A 754 35.19 -24.50 -24.82
CA SER A 754 36.32 -24.24 -23.92
C SER A 754 36.83 -25.53 -23.27
N ARG A 755 35.93 -26.45 -22.90
CA ARG A 755 36.32 -27.78 -22.43
C ARG A 755 37.08 -28.57 -23.49
N ARG A 756 36.62 -28.57 -24.74
CA ARG A 756 37.34 -29.27 -25.83
C ARG A 756 38.76 -28.71 -26.01
N ILE A 757 38.91 -27.38 -26.01
CA ILE A 757 40.23 -26.72 -26.13
C ILE A 757 41.13 -27.09 -24.93
N PHE A 758 40.56 -27.15 -23.73
CA PHE A 758 41.29 -27.53 -22.52
C PHE A 758 41.73 -29.00 -22.54
N ASP A 759 40.84 -29.90 -22.96
CA ASP A 759 41.12 -31.33 -23.10
C ASP A 759 42.16 -31.58 -24.23
N GLU A 760 42.13 -30.82 -25.32
CA GLU A 760 43.16 -30.85 -26.39
C GLU A 760 44.53 -30.37 -25.89
N ASN A 761 44.60 -29.28 -25.13
CA ASN A 761 45.86 -28.77 -24.58
C ASN A 761 46.47 -29.71 -23.53
N ILE A 762 45.65 -30.39 -22.71
CA ILE A 762 46.15 -31.38 -21.73
C ILE A 762 46.64 -32.65 -22.42
N GLY A 763 46.02 -33.06 -23.53
CA GLY A 763 46.45 -34.22 -24.30
C GLY A 763 47.86 -34.06 -24.87
N ILE A 764 48.22 -32.86 -25.32
CA ILE A 764 49.53 -32.56 -25.94
C ILE A 764 50.67 -32.70 -24.92
N ASP A 765 50.51 -32.18 -23.70
CA ASP A 765 51.53 -32.28 -22.64
C ASP A 765 51.79 -33.72 -22.17
N SER A 766 50.80 -34.61 -22.27
CA SER A 766 50.98 -36.02 -21.93
C SER A 766 51.70 -36.84 -23.01
N SER A 767 51.68 -36.36 -24.26
CA SER A 767 52.31 -37.04 -25.40
C SER A 767 53.76 -36.62 -25.67
N SER A 768 54.26 -35.60 -24.97
CA SER A 768 55.65 -35.12 -25.11
C SER A 768 56.61 -35.64 -24.03
N ILE A 769 56.19 -36.65 -23.24
CA ILE A 769 56.96 -37.22 -22.12
C ILE A 769 57.30 -38.71 -22.33
N ASP A 770 56.91 -39.30 -23.46
CA ASP A 770 57.56 -40.52 -23.99
C ASP A 770 58.60 -40.11 -25.05
#